data_AF-A0A0E0PVN8-F1
#
_entry.id   AF-A0A0E0PVN8-F1
#
_cell.length_a   1.000
_cell.length_b   1.000
_cell.length_c   1.000
_cell.angle_alpha   90.00
_cell.angle_beta   90.00
_cell.angle_gamma   90.00
#
_symmetry.space_group_name_H-M   'P 1'
#
loop_
_entity.id
_entity.type
_entity.pdbx_description
1 polymer ?
#
loop_
_entity_poly.entity_id
_entity_poly.type
_entity_poly.pdbx_seq_one_letter_code
_entity_poly.pdbx_strand_id
1 'polypeptide(L)'
;MVYLWALGLSKGKALLQTKPMIEKAIKKVHTALQPMMILVADLGCSSGPNTLIEIAEYYNRIGQCPVDVQFFLNDLPSNDFNHLFKSLEQIDNFVAKDQNRQATTLPQYYVAGLASSYYRRLFPKNSVHLFHSSYALHWRSKMFEMKNIKEPLNEGNIYISKTTPISTVKLYQELFEKDFSNFLELRSNELISSGQMLLTFLGRKNEDVSDGDQCTLHGLMEKKKLNNFNMPVYMPSTHEVKTIIMRSKLFIINQIQLSESNWDPYDDDLEGEVVLYPAQSGLNVTRSLRPVLRRLFTTYFGESVQDVLFLRIASNVSKYLDKRKGKHNVIALRRHAVPVPLVMHNMCERGRDGEETDGMGEVGMTPLLSASLEKTLVATKPMIQKAIQELYSAVLPRTMLVADMGCSSGPNTLNFIFEITWSPKIKTEKQQYCLSLPRSYYTRVFPDKSVHLFHSSYSLHWRSQMFQESNNGEFLNEGNIYIAKTTPKSVIKLYQELFYDDFSKFLELRYQELVSGGQMVLSFLARKKDDLYDGNLSVLYGLISQALQSLVMEGLVEKEKLDSFNIPNYEPSIHKVKTVVISSKLFTINKIYVFESNWDPYDDSSDQGQATNINPIKSGLNVAKCIRAVLEPLIASHFGESILDVLFSRFARNVTQHLEKRKGKHSVIVLSLSKRKN
;
A
#
# COMPACT_ATOMS: atom_id res chain seq x y z
N MET A 1 -24.92 13.22 22.11
CA MET A 1 -25.00 12.72 20.72
C MET A 1 -24.45 13.73 19.71
N VAL A 2 -24.54 15.05 19.97
CA VAL A 2 -23.92 16.16 19.20
C VAL A 2 -22.50 15.87 18.69
N TYR A 3 -21.64 15.27 19.52
CA TYR A 3 -20.24 15.00 19.18
C TYR A 3 -20.03 13.82 18.21
N LEU A 4 -20.89 12.78 18.24
CA LEU A 4 -20.79 11.66 17.30
C LEU A 4 -21.15 12.08 15.87
N TRP A 5 -22.07 13.05 15.72
CA TRP A 5 -22.44 13.61 14.42
C TRP A 5 -21.31 14.37 13.74
N ALA A 6 -20.41 14.97 14.52
CA ALA A 6 -19.25 15.68 14.00
C ALA A 6 -18.22 14.76 13.32
N LEU A 7 -18.28 13.44 13.53
CA LEU A 7 -17.47 12.47 12.76
C LEU A 7 -17.93 12.38 11.28
N GLY A 8 -19.16 12.82 10.98
CA GLY A 8 -19.70 12.90 9.62
C GLY A 8 -19.33 14.18 8.87
N LEU A 9 -18.53 15.06 9.48
CA LEU A 9 -18.04 16.28 8.84
C LEU A 9 -17.26 15.96 7.55
N SER A 10 -17.50 16.76 6.51
CA SER A 10 -16.74 16.67 5.26
C SER A 10 -15.29 17.08 5.51
N LYS A 11 -14.37 16.10 5.53
CA LYS A 11 -12.90 16.36 5.44
C LYS A 11 -12.59 17.35 4.31
N GLY A 12 -13.34 17.31 3.20
CA GLY A 12 -13.20 18.22 2.06
C GLY A 12 -13.44 19.70 2.40
N LYS A 13 -14.46 20.02 3.21
CA LYS A 13 -14.74 21.41 3.62
C LYS A 13 -13.63 21.96 4.54
N ALA A 14 -13.16 21.15 5.48
CA ALA A 14 -12.05 21.54 6.32
C ALA A 14 -10.75 21.72 5.53
N LEU A 15 -10.52 20.91 4.49
CA LEU A 15 -9.38 21.07 3.58
C LEU A 15 -9.43 22.42 2.84
N LEU A 16 -10.60 22.90 2.43
CA LEU A 16 -10.75 24.23 1.82
C LEU A 16 -10.29 25.35 2.78
N GLN A 17 -10.61 25.22 4.07
CA GLN A 17 -10.22 26.19 5.10
C GLN A 17 -8.71 26.16 5.39
N THR A 18 -8.03 25.02 5.18
CA THR A 18 -6.60 24.89 5.46
C THR A 18 -5.68 25.25 4.29
N LYS A 19 -6.22 25.47 3.08
CA LYS A 19 -5.43 25.83 1.88
C LYS A 19 -4.42 26.96 2.11
N PRO A 20 -4.78 28.11 2.72
CA PRO A 20 -3.82 29.19 2.93
C PRO A 20 -2.67 28.79 3.88
N MET A 21 -2.95 27.88 4.82
CA MET A 21 -1.96 27.38 5.77
C MET A 21 -0.99 26.41 5.10
N ILE A 22 -1.47 25.57 4.16
CA ILE A 22 -0.65 24.70 3.33
C ILE A 22 0.34 25.54 2.51
N GLU A 23 -0.16 26.57 1.81
CA GLU A 23 0.69 27.45 0.99
C GLU A 23 1.77 28.16 1.84
N LYS A 24 1.38 28.70 2.99
CA LYS A 24 2.32 29.35 3.92
C LYS A 24 3.36 28.37 4.47
N ALA A 25 2.97 27.12 4.75
CA ALA A 25 3.88 26.08 5.23
C ALA A 25 4.91 25.71 4.16
N ILE A 26 4.48 25.47 2.91
CA ILE A 26 5.36 25.17 1.78
C ILE A 26 6.35 26.31 1.55
N LYS A 27 5.88 27.56 1.48
CA LYS A 27 6.74 28.74 1.30
C LYS A 27 7.81 28.85 2.40
N LYS A 28 7.44 28.60 3.65
CA LYS A 28 8.39 28.61 4.78
C LYS A 28 9.47 27.53 4.65
N VAL A 29 9.08 26.30 4.31
CA VAL A 29 10.02 25.18 4.10
C VAL A 29 10.97 25.50 2.95
N HIS A 30 10.44 25.90 1.79
CA HIS A 30 11.23 26.20 0.61
C HIS A 30 12.22 27.36 0.86
N THR A 31 11.77 28.44 1.48
CA THR A 31 12.63 29.61 1.77
C THR A 31 13.73 29.27 2.77
N ALA A 32 13.44 28.45 3.79
CA ALA A 32 14.41 28.14 4.84
C ALA A 32 15.43 27.08 4.45
N LEU A 33 15.08 26.16 3.54
CA LEU A 33 15.86 24.94 3.30
C LEU A 33 16.30 24.74 1.85
N GLN A 34 15.63 25.39 0.88
CA GLN A 34 15.86 25.21 -0.57
C GLN A 34 16.11 23.75 -0.98
N PRO A 35 15.22 22.81 -0.58
CA PRO A 35 15.49 21.40 -0.75
C PRO A 35 15.35 21.00 -2.23
N MET A 36 16.14 20.02 -2.69
CA MET A 36 15.94 19.40 -4.01
C MET A 36 14.65 18.57 -4.07
N MET A 37 14.14 18.12 -2.92
CA MET A 37 12.91 17.36 -2.78
C MET A 37 12.14 17.74 -1.51
N ILE A 38 10.83 17.90 -1.62
CA ILE A 38 9.94 18.08 -0.47
C ILE A 38 9.25 16.76 -0.12
N LEU A 39 9.38 16.33 1.14
CA LEU A 39 8.71 15.16 1.68
C LEU A 39 7.48 15.58 2.47
N VAL A 40 6.29 15.18 2.01
CA VAL A 40 5.00 15.40 2.66
C VAL A 40 4.47 14.07 3.17
N ALA A 41 4.12 13.99 4.45
CA ALA A 41 3.52 12.80 5.05
C ALA A 41 2.10 13.12 5.56
N ASP A 42 1.11 12.45 4.98
CA ASP A 42 -0.29 12.48 5.42
C ASP A 42 -0.54 11.35 6.42
N LEU A 43 -0.89 11.71 7.66
CA LEU A 43 -1.06 10.81 8.79
C LEU A 43 -2.55 10.58 9.08
N GLY A 44 -3.03 9.38 8.78
CA GLY A 44 -4.44 8.97 8.80
C GLY A 44 -5.11 9.11 7.42
N CYS A 45 -4.42 8.63 6.39
CA CYS A 45 -4.68 8.91 4.98
C CYS A 45 -5.90 8.19 4.38
N SER A 46 -6.62 7.30 5.06
CA SER A 46 -7.81 6.60 4.53
C SER A 46 -7.64 6.04 3.09
N SER A 47 -8.75 5.77 2.38
CA SER A 47 -8.77 5.25 1.00
C SER A 47 -9.70 6.02 0.05
N GLY A 48 -10.38 7.06 0.54
CA GLY A 48 -11.34 7.84 -0.24
C GLY A 48 -10.72 8.98 -1.07
N PRO A 49 -11.53 9.67 -1.89
CA PRO A 49 -11.07 10.72 -2.80
C PRO A 49 -10.48 11.95 -2.09
N ASN A 50 -10.80 12.18 -0.81
CA ASN A 50 -10.24 13.28 -0.03
C ASN A 50 -8.71 13.26 -0.01
N THR A 51 -8.10 12.08 0.11
CA THR A 51 -6.65 11.89 0.12
C THR A 51 -6.02 12.32 -1.19
N LEU A 52 -6.69 12.05 -2.32
CA LEU A 52 -6.24 12.50 -3.64
C LEU A 52 -6.33 14.02 -3.78
N ILE A 53 -7.43 14.62 -3.29
CA ILE A 53 -7.61 16.07 -3.29
C ILE A 53 -6.53 16.74 -2.42
N GLU A 54 -6.18 16.15 -1.28
CA GLU A 54 -5.09 16.63 -0.43
C GLU A 54 -3.74 16.58 -1.15
N ILE A 55 -3.39 15.46 -1.80
CA ILE A 55 -2.16 15.35 -2.58
C ILE A 55 -2.14 16.39 -3.71
N ALA A 56 -3.23 16.50 -4.49
CA ALA A 56 -3.34 17.45 -5.58
C ALA A 56 -3.21 18.90 -5.08
N GLU A 57 -3.76 19.21 -3.91
CA GLU A 57 -3.66 20.52 -3.28
C GLU A 57 -2.19 20.87 -3.00
N TYR A 58 -1.44 19.99 -2.33
CA TYR A 58 0.00 20.18 -2.10
C TYR A 58 0.78 20.28 -3.42
N TYR A 59 0.52 19.36 -4.35
CA TYR A 59 1.21 19.30 -5.64
C TYR A 59 1.05 20.61 -6.44
N ASN A 60 -0.16 21.14 -6.55
CA ASN A 60 -0.44 22.39 -7.26
C ASN A 60 0.34 23.59 -6.68
N ARG A 61 0.54 23.64 -5.34
CA ARG A 61 1.26 24.73 -4.67
C ARG A 61 2.77 24.53 -4.71
N ILE A 62 3.24 23.30 -4.55
CA ILE A 62 4.67 22.97 -4.67
C ILE A 62 5.12 23.14 -6.13
N GLY A 63 4.27 22.89 -7.12
CA GLY A 63 4.56 23.10 -8.53
C GLY A 63 4.85 24.55 -8.95
N GLN A 64 4.79 25.50 -8.01
CA GLN A 64 5.36 26.84 -8.18
C GLN A 64 6.88 26.88 -7.88
N CYS A 65 7.45 25.81 -7.36
CA CYS A 65 8.85 25.62 -7.01
C CYS A 65 9.44 24.47 -7.86
N PRO A 66 10.68 24.58 -8.35
CA PRO A 66 11.31 23.55 -9.18
C PRO A 66 11.88 22.41 -8.31
N VAL A 67 11.02 21.72 -7.54
CA VAL A 67 11.43 20.68 -6.58
C VAL A 67 10.57 19.44 -6.73
N ASP A 68 11.19 18.26 -6.69
CA ASP A 68 10.46 16.99 -6.70
C ASP A 68 9.70 16.79 -5.38
N VAL A 69 8.63 16.00 -5.41
CA VAL A 69 7.76 15.78 -4.24
C VAL A 69 7.62 14.30 -3.90
N GLN A 70 7.83 13.93 -2.65
CA GLN A 70 7.54 12.58 -2.16
C GLN A 70 6.40 12.65 -1.15
N PHE A 71 5.28 12.04 -1.51
CA PHE A 71 4.13 11.83 -0.62
C PHE A 71 4.25 10.49 0.09
N PHE A 72 4.02 10.51 1.40
CA PHE A 72 3.83 9.33 2.23
C PHE A 72 2.41 9.32 2.77
N LEU A 73 1.64 8.30 2.41
CA LEU A 73 0.27 8.09 2.83
C LEU A 73 0.29 7.06 3.97
N ASN A 74 0.11 7.52 5.20
CA ASN A 74 0.14 6.67 6.38
C ASN A 74 -1.28 6.41 6.92
N ASP A 75 -1.59 5.15 7.19
CA ASP A 75 -2.75 4.74 7.97
C ASP A 75 -2.45 3.39 8.63
N LEU A 76 -3.37 2.89 9.45
CA LEU A 76 -3.30 1.57 10.04
C LEU A 76 -3.23 0.48 8.94
N PRO A 77 -2.59 -0.68 9.21
CA PRO A 77 -2.55 -1.80 8.27
C PRO A 77 -3.93 -2.29 7.80
N SER A 78 -4.96 -2.00 8.57
CA SER A 78 -6.35 -2.31 8.27
C SER A 78 -7.00 -1.42 7.21
N ASN A 79 -6.32 -0.36 6.76
CA ASN A 79 -6.78 0.52 5.70
C ASN A 79 -6.70 -0.14 4.32
N ASP A 80 -7.60 0.23 3.42
CA ASP A 80 -7.63 -0.31 2.05
C ASP A 80 -6.65 0.43 1.14
N PHE A 81 -5.36 0.11 1.31
CA PHE A 81 -4.29 0.65 0.46
C PHE A 81 -4.43 0.20 -0.99
N ASN A 82 -5.02 -0.98 -1.27
CA ASN A 82 -5.22 -1.47 -2.63
C ASN A 82 -6.18 -0.57 -3.40
N HIS A 83 -7.31 -0.21 -2.79
CA HIS A 83 -8.23 0.76 -3.39
C HIS A 83 -7.57 2.14 -3.54
N LEU A 84 -6.90 2.63 -2.50
CA LEU A 84 -6.20 3.92 -2.54
C LEU A 84 -5.21 3.97 -3.72
N PHE A 85 -4.41 2.93 -3.88
CA PHE A 85 -3.40 2.84 -4.94
C PHE A 85 -4.00 2.78 -6.33
N LYS A 86 -5.11 2.05 -6.54
CA LYS A 86 -5.86 2.08 -7.80
C LYS A 86 -6.41 3.48 -8.10
N SER A 87 -6.88 4.20 -7.08
CA SER A 87 -7.43 5.54 -7.24
C SER A 87 -6.37 6.61 -7.53
N LEU A 88 -5.07 6.36 -7.30
CA LEU A 88 -4.00 7.29 -7.68
C LEU A 88 -3.94 7.55 -9.19
N GLU A 89 -4.45 6.64 -10.03
CA GLU A 89 -4.57 6.85 -11.48
C GLU A 89 -5.51 8.01 -11.84
N GLN A 90 -6.40 8.39 -10.92
CA GLN A 90 -7.38 9.46 -11.12
C GLN A 90 -6.87 10.83 -10.62
N ILE A 91 -5.64 10.91 -10.12
CA ILE A 91 -5.14 12.13 -9.47
C ILE A 91 -5.05 13.32 -10.43
N ASP A 92 -4.80 13.05 -11.71
CA ASP A 92 -4.78 14.05 -12.79
C ASP A 92 -6.14 14.75 -12.98
N ASN A 93 -7.24 14.16 -12.50
CA ASN A 93 -8.56 14.80 -12.49
C ASN A 93 -8.67 15.90 -11.43
N PHE A 94 -7.84 15.85 -10.38
CA PHE A 94 -7.85 16.80 -9.26
C PHE A 94 -6.72 17.83 -9.34
N VAL A 95 -5.68 17.56 -10.14
CA VAL A 95 -4.61 18.52 -10.42
C VAL A 95 -5.14 19.63 -11.33
N ALA A 96 -4.82 20.88 -11.00
CA ALA A 96 -5.29 22.01 -11.79
C ALA A 96 -4.61 22.00 -13.16
N LYS A 97 -5.40 21.90 -14.24
CA LYS A 97 -4.90 21.99 -15.62
C LYS A 97 -4.62 23.45 -15.95
N ASP A 98 -3.43 23.93 -15.58
CA ASP A 98 -2.97 25.25 -15.96
C ASP A 98 -2.57 25.22 -17.45
N GLN A 99 -3.39 25.83 -18.32
CA GLN A 99 -3.21 25.79 -19.78
C GLN A 99 -1.89 26.42 -20.26
N ASN A 100 -1.21 27.18 -19.39
CA ASN A 100 0.05 27.86 -19.70
C ASN A 100 1.30 27.16 -19.15
N ARG A 101 1.18 26.02 -18.46
CA ARG A 101 2.35 25.26 -17.98
C ARG A 101 2.78 24.23 -19.02
N GLN A 102 3.97 24.40 -19.59
CA GLN A 102 4.57 23.37 -20.44
C GLN A 102 4.76 22.09 -19.62
N ALA A 103 4.36 20.94 -20.18
CA ALA A 103 4.42 19.63 -19.52
C ALA A 103 5.82 19.24 -19.00
N THR A 104 6.88 19.84 -19.56
CA THR A 104 8.29 19.66 -19.18
C THR A 104 8.70 20.36 -17.88
N THR A 105 7.83 21.18 -17.28
CA THR A 105 8.13 21.99 -16.08
C THR A 105 7.38 21.57 -14.80
N LEU A 106 6.55 20.53 -14.88
CA LEU A 106 5.84 20.02 -13.71
C LEU A 106 6.78 19.16 -12.85
N PRO A 107 6.84 19.39 -11.52
CA PRO A 107 7.70 18.59 -10.64
C PRO A 107 7.28 17.13 -10.66
N GLN A 108 8.24 16.21 -10.61
CA GLN A 108 7.88 14.80 -10.46
C GLN A 108 7.39 14.57 -9.04
N TYR A 109 6.32 13.79 -8.89
CA TYR A 109 5.88 13.33 -7.59
C TYR A 109 5.88 11.81 -7.49
N TYR A 110 6.12 11.36 -6.27
CA TYR A 110 6.20 9.95 -5.90
C TYR A 110 5.26 9.72 -4.72
N VAL A 111 4.58 8.58 -4.70
CA VAL A 111 3.62 8.23 -3.63
C VAL A 111 4.02 6.89 -3.05
N ALA A 112 4.11 6.83 -1.72
CA ALA A 112 4.36 5.60 -0.96
C ALA A 112 3.31 5.44 0.13
N GLY A 113 2.79 4.22 0.31
CA GLY A 113 1.95 3.85 1.44
C GLY A 113 2.77 3.37 2.63
N LEU A 114 2.34 3.73 3.84
CA LEU A 114 2.97 3.36 5.10
C LEU A 114 1.91 2.78 6.06
N ALA A 115 1.79 1.46 6.06
CA ALA A 115 0.86 0.70 6.90
C ALA A 115 1.39 0.59 8.34
N SER A 116 1.07 1.56 9.20
CA SER A 116 1.46 1.59 10.61
C SER A 116 0.66 2.62 11.40
N SER A 117 0.56 2.46 12.72
CA SER A 117 -0.02 3.49 13.58
C SER A 117 0.89 4.72 13.63
N TYR A 118 0.32 5.91 13.44
CA TYR A 118 1.03 7.18 13.67
C TYR A 118 1.36 7.43 15.15
N TYR A 119 0.92 6.59 16.10
CA TYR A 119 1.42 6.60 17.48
C TYR A 119 2.74 5.82 17.65
N ARG A 120 3.35 5.37 16.56
CA ARG A 120 4.68 4.78 16.51
C ARG A 120 5.63 5.65 15.68
N ARG A 121 6.92 5.34 15.76
CA ARG A 121 7.92 5.94 14.90
C ARG A 121 7.72 5.44 13.46
N LEU A 122 7.58 6.37 12.52
CA LEU A 122 7.24 6.16 11.12
C LEU A 122 8.39 6.50 10.18
N PHE A 123 9.29 7.40 10.57
CA PHE A 123 10.35 7.90 9.71
C PHE A 123 11.73 7.94 10.39
N PRO A 124 12.82 7.91 9.59
CA PRO A 124 14.16 8.28 10.05
C PRO A 124 14.19 9.67 10.73
N LYS A 125 15.25 9.94 11.50
CA LYS A 125 15.35 11.22 12.22
C LYS A 125 15.62 12.31 11.20
N ASN A 126 14.98 13.48 11.37
CA ASN A 126 15.19 14.64 10.50
C ASN A 126 15.05 14.31 9.00
N SER A 127 13.96 13.65 8.59
CA SER A 127 13.73 13.29 7.18
C SER A 127 12.47 13.90 6.57
N VAL A 128 11.48 14.27 7.37
CA VAL A 128 10.20 14.79 6.88
C VAL A 128 10.21 16.32 6.82
N HIS A 129 9.67 16.91 5.74
CA HIS A 129 9.58 18.36 5.61
C HIS A 129 8.24 18.90 6.11
N LEU A 130 7.16 18.19 5.76
CA LEU A 130 5.78 18.58 6.04
C LEU A 130 5.00 17.38 6.56
N PHE A 131 4.45 17.50 7.77
CA PHE A 131 3.41 16.57 8.26
C PHE A 131 2.04 17.20 8.06
N HIS A 132 1.10 16.42 7.51
CA HIS A 132 -0.32 16.73 7.48
C HIS A 132 -1.08 15.66 8.25
N SER A 133 -2.09 16.05 9.01
CA SER A 133 -3.05 15.09 9.58
C SER A 133 -4.42 15.73 9.62
N SER A 134 -5.37 15.12 8.92
CA SER A 134 -6.74 15.64 8.77
C SER A 134 -7.75 14.62 9.29
N TYR A 135 -8.43 14.99 10.39
CA TYR A 135 -9.44 14.18 11.08
C TYR A 135 -8.93 12.79 11.50
N ALA A 136 -7.69 12.68 11.96
CA ALA A 136 -7.12 11.45 12.50
C ALA A 136 -6.86 11.52 14.01
N LEU A 137 -6.30 12.63 14.50
CA LEU A 137 -5.81 12.74 15.89
C LEU A 137 -6.89 12.77 16.98
N HIS A 138 -8.17 12.70 16.65
CA HIS A 138 -9.23 12.48 17.65
C HIS A 138 -9.37 11.00 18.02
N TRP A 139 -8.90 10.07 17.17
CA TRP A 139 -8.89 8.63 17.44
C TRP A 139 -7.79 8.23 18.42
N ARG A 140 -8.14 7.37 19.38
CA ARG A 140 -7.23 6.91 20.44
C ARG A 140 -6.39 5.72 20.02
N SER A 141 -5.17 5.63 20.56
CA SER A 141 -4.23 4.54 20.25
C SER A 141 -4.73 3.16 20.67
N LYS A 142 -5.57 3.12 21.71
CA LYS A 142 -6.23 1.92 22.22
C LYS A 142 -7.70 2.24 22.50
N MET A 143 -8.57 1.29 22.18
CA MET A 143 -9.81 1.16 22.96
C MET A 143 -9.36 0.78 24.37
N PHE A 144 -9.98 1.33 25.43
CA PHE A 144 -9.68 0.89 26.79
C PHE A 144 -9.63 -0.65 26.80
N GLU A 145 -8.51 -1.24 27.22
CA GLU A 145 -8.41 -2.70 27.35
C GLU A 145 -9.34 -3.10 28.50
N MET A 146 -10.61 -3.25 28.16
CA MET A 146 -11.74 -3.46 29.07
C MET A 146 -11.78 -4.89 29.64
N LYS A 147 -10.76 -5.71 29.37
CA LYS A 147 -10.69 -7.13 29.78
C LYS A 147 -10.60 -7.32 31.31
N ASN A 148 -10.22 -6.30 32.08
CA ASN A 148 -9.99 -6.42 33.53
C ASN A 148 -10.93 -5.60 34.43
N ILE A 149 -11.98 -4.97 33.87
CA ILE A 149 -12.93 -4.16 34.65
C ILE A 149 -14.24 -4.94 34.82
N LYS A 150 -14.60 -5.26 36.07
CA LYS A 150 -15.78 -6.08 36.41
C LYS A 150 -17.12 -5.36 36.20
N GLU A 151 -17.11 -4.03 36.10
CA GLU A 151 -18.30 -3.18 35.97
C GLU A 151 -18.22 -2.21 34.79
N PRO A 152 -19.35 -1.84 34.17
CA PRO A 152 -19.36 -0.91 33.03
C PRO A 152 -18.98 0.52 33.45
N LEU A 153 -17.89 1.04 32.88
CA LEU A 153 -17.35 2.39 33.18
C LEU A 153 -18.26 3.56 32.81
N ASN A 154 -19.20 3.34 31.88
CA ASN A 154 -20.03 4.40 31.29
C ASN A 154 -21.45 3.88 31.06
N GLU A 155 -22.11 3.40 32.11
CA GLU A 155 -23.41 2.75 31.98
C GLU A 155 -24.43 3.63 31.23
N GLY A 156 -25.12 3.04 30.26
CA GLY A 156 -26.12 3.73 29.45
C GLY A 156 -25.58 4.71 28.41
N ASN A 157 -24.26 4.89 28.27
CA ASN A 157 -23.65 5.78 27.30
C ASN A 157 -22.52 5.09 26.51
N ILE A 158 -22.45 5.36 25.21
CA ILE A 158 -21.34 4.88 24.35
C ILE A 158 -20.18 5.89 24.24
N TYR A 159 -20.33 7.09 24.81
CA TYR A 159 -19.35 8.18 24.82
C TYR A 159 -19.57 9.09 26.04
N ILE A 160 -18.69 10.05 26.29
CA ILE A 160 -18.81 11.01 27.40
C ILE A 160 -20.12 11.81 27.29
N SER A 161 -20.86 11.89 28.40
CA SER A 161 -22.08 12.67 28.55
C SER A 161 -22.19 13.22 29.98
N LYS A 162 -23.26 13.99 30.25
CA LYS A 162 -23.56 14.55 31.59
C LYS A 162 -23.67 13.50 32.70
N THR A 163 -23.97 12.25 32.37
CA THR A 163 -24.08 11.14 33.35
C THR A 163 -22.82 10.29 33.44
N THR A 164 -21.78 10.59 32.65
CA THR A 164 -20.52 9.85 32.70
C THR A 164 -19.78 10.17 34.01
N PRO A 165 -19.31 9.16 34.75
CA PRO A 165 -18.51 9.38 35.96
C PRO A 165 -17.25 10.21 35.68
N ILE A 166 -16.90 11.10 36.61
CA ILE A 166 -15.72 11.98 36.48
C ILE A 166 -14.43 11.16 36.30
N SER A 167 -14.32 10.00 36.95
CA SER A 167 -13.20 9.08 36.78
C SER A 167 -13.05 8.61 35.33
N THR A 168 -14.16 8.30 34.66
CA THR A 168 -14.18 7.91 33.25
C THR A 168 -13.83 9.11 32.35
N VAL A 169 -14.33 10.31 32.64
CA VAL A 169 -13.95 11.53 31.90
C VAL A 169 -12.44 11.79 31.98
N LYS A 170 -11.85 11.70 33.17
CA LYS A 170 -10.40 11.85 33.39
C LYS A 170 -9.59 10.81 32.59
N LEU A 171 -10.06 9.57 32.54
CA LEU A 171 -9.41 8.50 31.78
C LEU A 171 -9.29 8.85 30.28
N TYR A 172 -10.35 9.43 29.68
CA TYR A 172 -10.31 9.91 28.30
C TYR A 172 -9.32 11.07 28.12
N GLN A 173 -9.29 12.01 29.07
CA GLN A 173 -8.37 13.15 29.05
C GLN A 173 -6.90 12.71 29.14
N GLU A 174 -6.58 11.85 30.11
CA GLU A 174 -5.23 11.31 30.30
C GLU A 174 -4.77 10.49 29.10
N LEU A 175 -5.65 9.67 28.52
CA LEU A 175 -5.34 8.92 27.30
C LEU A 175 -5.10 9.87 26.12
N PHE A 176 -5.91 10.92 25.97
CA PHE A 176 -5.67 11.94 24.96
C PHE A 176 -4.31 12.62 25.13
N GLU A 177 -4.02 13.08 26.34
CA GLU A 177 -2.79 13.77 26.68
C GLU A 177 -1.56 12.89 26.42
N LYS A 178 -1.61 11.61 26.83
CA LYS A 178 -0.54 10.64 26.62
C LYS A 178 -0.29 10.41 25.13
N ASP A 179 -1.34 10.07 24.39
CA ASP A 179 -1.25 9.79 22.94
C ASP A 179 -0.77 11.01 22.16
N PHE A 180 -1.31 12.19 22.45
CA PHE A 180 -0.95 13.42 21.74
C PHE A 180 0.47 13.88 22.10
N SER A 181 0.90 13.74 23.35
CA SER A 181 2.29 14.02 23.75
C SER A 181 3.27 13.07 23.06
N ASN A 182 2.98 11.77 23.05
CA ASN A 182 3.78 10.77 22.34
C ASN A 182 3.83 11.06 20.83
N PHE A 183 2.70 11.42 20.22
CA PHE A 183 2.64 11.83 18.82
C PHE A 183 3.58 13.02 18.56
N LEU A 184 3.52 14.09 19.37
CA LEU A 184 4.39 15.25 19.22
C LEU A 184 5.88 14.88 19.36
N GLU A 185 6.23 14.05 20.34
CA GLU A 185 7.60 13.57 20.55
C GLU A 185 8.13 12.83 19.31
N LEU A 186 7.38 11.86 18.81
CA LEU A 186 7.73 11.08 17.62
C LEU A 186 7.89 11.98 16.39
N ARG A 187 6.90 12.84 16.12
CA ARG A 187 6.93 13.75 14.97
C ARG A 187 8.07 14.77 15.08
N SER A 188 8.41 15.23 16.29
CA SER A 188 9.53 16.16 16.48
C SER A 188 10.88 15.53 16.15
N ASN A 189 11.03 14.22 16.36
CA ASN A 189 12.26 13.50 16.04
C ASN A 189 12.40 13.24 14.53
N GLU A 190 11.27 13.15 13.82
CA GLU A 190 11.20 12.82 12.39
C GLU A 190 11.21 14.05 11.47
N LEU A 191 10.57 15.13 11.91
CA LEU A 191 10.47 16.38 11.16
C LEU A 191 11.83 17.08 11.14
N ILE A 192 12.27 17.64 10.02
CA ILE A 192 13.52 18.41 9.93
C ILE A 192 13.44 19.72 10.73
N SER A 193 14.61 20.31 11.04
CA SER A 193 14.67 21.67 11.58
C SER A 193 13.96 22.61 10.62
N SER A 194 13.11 23.51 11.15
CA SER A 194 12.24 24.40 10.35
C SER A 194 11.13 23.71 9.54
N GLY A 195 10.98 22.39 9.63
CA GLY A 195 9.84 21.67 9.08
C GLY A 195 8.53 22.13 9.71
N GLN A 196 7.43 21.93 8.97
CA GLN A 196 6.09 22.36 9.40
C GLN A 196 5.18 21.15 9.61
N MET A 197 4.19 21.31 10.49
CA MET A 197 3.16 20.32 10.72
C MET A 197 1.80 21.01 10.76
N LEU A 198 0.85 20.51 9.97
CA LEU A 198 -0.51 20.99 9.87
C LEU A 198 -1.47 19.92 10.41
N LEU A 199 -2.22 20.24 11.45
CA LEU A 199 -3.11 19.31 12.13
C LEU A 199 -4.54 19.87 12.14
N THR A 200 -5.49 19.04 11.72
CA THR A 200 -6.92 19.33 11.79
C THR A 200 -7.63 18.16 12.44
N PHE A 201 -8.34 18.36 13.55
CA PHE A 201 -9.11 17.30 14.20
C PHE A 201 -10.23 17.87 15.06
N LEU A 202 -11.19 17.02 15.43
CA LEU A 202 -12.38 17.42 16.19
C LEU A 202 -12.01 18.13 17.48
N GLY A 203 -12.77 19.17 17.80
CA GLY A 203 -12.53 20.03 18.95
C GLY A 203 -13.82 20.48 19.61
N ARG A 204 -13.69 21.00 20.82
CA ARG A 204 -14.80 21.57 21.60
C ARG A 204 -14.52 23.00 22.02
N LYS A 205 -15.58 23.80 22.14
CA LYS A 205 -15.52 25.18 22.63
C LYS A 205 -15.53 25.25 24.15
N ASN A 206 -16.39 24.45 24.78
CA ASN A 206 -16.61 24.48 26.23
C ASN A 206 -15.50 23.72 26.94
N GLU A 207 -15.06 24.22 28.11
CA GLU A 207 -14.05 23.58 28.96
C GLU A 207 -14.61 22.40 29.77
N ASP A 208 -15.93 22.35 29.98
CA ASP A 208 -16.60 21.16 30.47
C ASP A 208 -16.69 20.10 29.36
N VAL A 209 -16.13 18.91 29.62
CA VAL A 209 -16.11 17.76 28.70
C VAL A 209 -17.49 17.11 28.64
N SER A 210 -18.29 17.24 29.70
CA SER A 210 -19.56 16.55 29.89
C SER A 210 -20.75 17.25 29.23
N ASP A 211 -20.54 18.41 28.57
CA ASP A 211 -21.58 19.20 27.92
C ASP A 211 -22.09 18.60 26.59
N GLY A 212 -22.33 17.29 26.57
CA GLY A 212 -22.93 16.55 25.47
C GLY A 212 -24.29 15.96 25.86
N ASP A 213 -25.26 16.04 24.94
CA ASP A 213 -26.59 15.44 25.13
C ASP A 213 -26.51 13.91 25.31
N GLN A 214 -27.35 13.33 26.17
CA GLN A 214 -27.44 11.89 26.42
C GLN A 214 -27.87 11.12 25.16
N CYS A 215 -27.42 9.86 25.02
CA CYS A 215 -27.79 8.99 23.91
C CYS A 215 -28.27 7.64 24.44
N THR A 216 -29.57 7.37 24.35
CA THR A 216 -30.15 6.10 24.76
C THR A 216 -30.42 5.20 23.55
N LEU A 217 -29.59 4.17 23.35
CA LEU A 217 -29.78 3.12 22.34
C LEU A 217 -30.73 2.00 22.84
N HIS A 218 -31.71 2.35 23.67
CA HIS A 218 -32.55 1.40 24.39
C HIS A 218 -33.38 0.52 23.44
N GLY A 219 -33.37 -0.80 23.66
CA GLY A 219 -34.22 -1.77 22.95
C GLY A 219 -33.72 -2.30 21.60
N LEU A 220 -32.48 -1.99 21.17
CA LEU A 220 -31.89 -2.57 19.95
C LEU A 220 -30.89 -3.71 20.21
N MET A 221 -30.35 -3.75 21.42
CA MET A 221 -29.18 -4.54 21.77
C MET A 221 -29.27 -4.97 23.23
N GLU A 222 -28.58 -6.07 23.57
CA GLU A 222 -28.39 -6.45 24.97
C GLU A 222 -27.77 -5.30 25.77
N LYS A 223 -28.44 -4.90 26.86
CA LYS A 223 -28.00 -3.80 27.74
C LYS A 223 -26.54 -3.95 28.18
N LYS A 224 -26.09 -5.20 28.41
CA LYS A 224 -24.72 -5.53 28.75
C LYS A 224 -23.70 -5.21 27.63
N LYS A 225 -24.03 -5.47 26.36
CA LYS A 225 -23.16 -5.12 25.22
C LYS A 225 -23.07 -3.61 25.05
N LEU A 226 -24.18 -2.89 25.20
CA LEU A 226 -24.19 -1.43 25.12
C LEU A 226 -23.33 -0.78 26.22
N ASN A 227 -23.52 -1.23 27.46
CA ASN A 227 -22.82 -0.70 28.63
C ASN A 227 -21.29 -0.95 28.62
N ASN A 228 -20.85 -1.97 27.88
CA ASN A 228 -19.44 -2.33 27.76
C ASN A 228 -18.74 -1.69 26.54
N PHE A 229 -19.46 -0.90 25.74
CA PHE A 229 -18.91 -0.29 24.54
C PHE A 229 -18.64 1.20 24.76
N ASN A 230 -17.43 1.63 24.38
CA ASN A 230 -17.00 3.02 24.49
C ASN A 230 -16.30 3.45 23.21
N MET A 231 -16.68 4.62 22.70
CA MET A 231 -16.06 5.23 21.52
C MET A 231 -14.60 5.61 21.78
N PRO A 232 -13.64 5.13 20.98
CA PRO A 232 -12.23 5.49 21.12
C PRO A 232 -11.93 6.85 20.46
N VAL A 233 -12.74 7.87 20.78
CA VAL A 233 -12.62 9.24 20.27
C VAL A 233 -12.49 10.18 21.45
N TYR A 234 -11.70 11.25 21.30
CA TYR A 234 -11.70 12.36 22.27
C TYR A 234 -11.66 13.69 21.53
N MET A 235 -12.42 14.66 22.03
CA MET A 235 -12.52 16.00 21.45
C MET A 235 -11.92 17.03 22.42
N PRO A 236 -10.65 17.40 22.26
CA PRO A 236 -10.02 18.35 23.16
C PRO A 236 -10.46 19.79 22.86
N SER A 237 -10.43 20.61 23.91
CA SER A 237 -10.51 22.06 23.78
C SER A 237 -9.23 22.62 23.17
N THR A 238 -9.32 23.80 22.56
CA THR A 238 -8.12 24.50 22.07
C THR A 238 -7.13 24.81 23.20
N HIS A 239 -7.62 25.02 24.44
CA HIS A 239 -6.77 25.25 25.61
C HIS A 239 -5.94 24.01 25.95
N GLU A 240 -6.57 22.82 26.07
CA GLU A 240 -5.87 21.55 26.34
C GLU A 240 -4.76 21.30 25.31
N VAL A 241 -5.07 21.49 24.02
CA VAL A 241 -4.10 21.29 22.94
C VAL A 241 -2.92 22.27 23.04
N LYS A 242 -3.20 23.57 23.27
CA LYS A 242 -2.14 24.58 23.47
C LYS A 242 -1.25 24.22 24.65
N THR A 243 -1.85 23.84 25.78
CA THR A 243 -1.13 23.50 27.01
C THR A 243 -0.18 22.32 26.79
N ILE A 244 -0.64 21.26 26.13
CA ILE A 244 0.22 20.10 25.82
C ILE A 244 1.38 20.49 24.90
N ILE A 245 1.12 21.25 23.83
CA ILE A 245 2.16 21.68 22.88
C ILE A 245 3.20 22.57 23.58
N MET A 246 2.77 23.57 24.35
CA MET A 246 3.68 24.46 25.07
C MET A 246 4.52 23.71 26.12
N ARG A 247 3.91 22.78 26.85
CA ARG A 247 4.61 21.94 27.83
C ARG A 247 5.68 21.07 27.18
N SER A 248 5.44 20.57 25.96
CA SER A 248 6.40 19.74 25.22
C SER A 248 7.70 20.49 24.88
N LYS A 249 7.63 21.81 24.63
CA LYS A 249 8.75 22.63 24.12
C LYS A 249 9.35 22.14 22.79
N LEU A 250 8.64 21.29 22.06
CA LEU A 250 9.11 20.69 20.80
C LEU A 250 8.74 21.53 19.57
N PHE A 251 7.64 22.29 19.66
CA PHE A 251 7.08 23.05 18.53
C PHE A 251 6.71 24.48 18.90
N ILE A 252 6.86 25.36 17.93
CA ILE A 252 6.32 26.73 17.92
C ILE A 252 4.95 26.68 17.26
N ILE A 253 3.93 27.22 17.93
CA ILE A 253 2.59 27.38 17.37
C ILE A 253 2.61 28.60 16.44
N ASN A 254 2.52 28.37 15.12
CA ASN A 254 2.40 29.45 14.14
C ASN A 254 0.97 30.02 14.12
N GLN A 255 -0.02 29.13 14.23
CA GLN A 255 -1.44 29.46 14.19
C GLN A 255 -2.22 28.32 14.85
N ILE A 256 -3.26 28.66 15.59
CA ILE A 256 -4.21 27.71 16.16
C ILE A 256 -5.57 28.39 16.30
N GLN A 257 -6.60 27.73 15.79
CA GLN A 257 -7.96 28.24 15.81
C GLN A 257 -8.96 27.10 15.95
N LEU A 258 -10.14 27.42 16.50
CA LEU A 258 -11.31 26.56 16.47
C LEU A 258 -12.19 27.03 15.32
N SER A 259 -12.43 26.16 14.35
CA SER A 259 -13.27 26.42 13.19
C SER A 259 -14.59 25.67 13.32
N GLU A 260 -15.63 26.21 12.67
CA GLU A 260 -16.96 25.61 12.59
C GLU A 260 -17.26 25.21 11.14
N SER A 261 -17.96 24.09 10.96
CA SER A 261 -18.42 23.60 9.66
C SER A 261 -19.74 22.85 9.79
N ASN A 262 -20.58 22.90 8.76
CA ASN A 262 -21.86 22.19 8.75
C ASN A 262 -21.66 20.66 8.77
N TRP A 263 -22.52 19.98 9.54
CA TRP A 263 -22.55 18.51 9.63
C TRP A 263 -22.93 17.84 8.32
N ASP A 264 -23.83 18.46 7.55
CA ASP A 264 -24.18 17.94 6.23
C ASP A 264 -23.04 18.28 5.25
N PRO A 265 -22.34 17.25 4.73
CA PRO A 265 -21.24 17.46 3.80
C PRO A 265 -21.66 18.15 2.50
N TYR A 266 -22.95 18.11 2.14
CA TYR A 266 -23.51 18.68 0.90
C TYR A 266 -24.23 20.02 1.12
N ASP A 267 -24.30 20.52 2.36
CA ASP A 267 -24.94 21.81 2.67
C ASP A 267 -23.91 22.95 2.49
N ASP A 268 -23.79 23.44 1.27
CA ASP A 268 -22.94 24.59 0.95
C ASP A 268 -23.63 25.86 1.45
N ASP A 269 -22.98 26.59 2.36
CA ASP A 269 -23.39 27.92 2.84
C ASP A 269 -23.30 28.96 1.69
N LEU A 270 -23.96 28.71 0.55
CA LEU A 270 -24.20 29.74 -0.45
C LEU A 270 -25.27 30.67 0.13
N GLU A 271 -25.03 31.98 0.07
CA GLU A 271 -25.87 33.06 0.63
C GLU A 271 -27.24 33.20 -0.08
N GLY A 272 -27.98 32.10 -0.26
CA GLY A 272 -29.35 32.07 -0.74
C GLY A 272 -30.13 30.96 -0.01
N GLU A 273 -31.40 31.20 0.25
CA GLU A 273 -32.30 30.25 0.92
C GLU A 273 -32.32 28.89 0.22
N VAL A 274 -31.47 27.95 0.66
CA VAL A 274 -31.61 26.54 0.31
C VAL A 274 -32.74 25.97 1.16
N VAL A 275 -33.82 25.53 0.52
CA VAL A 275 -34.89 24.76 1.16
C VAL A 275 -34.30 23.41 1.58
N LEU A 276 -33.89 23.31 2.84
CA LEU A 276 -33.31 22.09 3.40
C LEU A 276 -34.40 21.10 3.77
N TYR A 277 -34.20 19.84 3.38
CA TYR A 277 -35.02 18.70 3.79
C TYR A 277 -34.35 17.97 4.96
N PRO A 278 -34.83 18.13 6.21
CA PRO A 278 -34.18 17.56 7.39
C PRO A 278 -33.87 16.05 7.30
N ALA A 279 -34.81 15.30 6.72
CA ALA A 279 -34.63 13.87 6.49
C ALA A 279 -33.43 13.56 5.56
N GLN A 280 -33.23 14.37 4.52
CA GLN A 280 -32.15 14.18 3.56
C GLN A 280 -30.78 14.48 4.20
N SER A 281 -30.68 15.54 5.00
CA SER A 281 -29.45 15.84 5.74
C SER A 281 -29.11 14.76 6.77
N GLY A 282 -30.12 14.20 7.45
CA GLY A 282 -29.91 13.04 8.33
C GLY A 282 -29.36 11.82 7.59
N LEU A 283 -29.85 11.56 6.37
CA LEU A 283 -29.32 10.51 5.49
C LEU A 283 -27.90 10.81 5.02
N ASN A 284 -27.59 12.05 4.66
CA ASN A 284 -26.26 12.48 4.20
C ASN A 284 -25.20 12.30 5.30
N VAL A 285 -25.50 12.74 6.52
CA VAL A 285 -24.63 12.55 7.70
C VAL A 285 -24.41 11.05 7.95
N THR A 286 -25.48 10.26 7.89
CA THR A 286 -25.41 8.80 8.08
C THR A 286 -24.58 8.11 7.00
N ARG A 287 -24.71 8.52 5.73
CA ARG A 287 -23.88 8.03 4.62
C ARG A 287 -22.40 8.31 4.85
N SER A 288 -22.07 9.46 5.45
CA SER A 288 -20.69 9.84 5.77
C SER A 288 -20.13 9.12 7.00
N LEU A 289 -20.98 8.87 8.02
CA LEU A 289 -20.61 8.14 9.23
C LEU A 289 -20.46 6.63 9.00
N ARG A 290 -21.23 6.07 8.07
CA ARG A 290 -21.28 4.62 7.85
C ARG A 290 -19.90 4.03 7.56
N PRO A 291 -19.10 4.55 6.61
CA PRO A 291 -17.74 4.04 6.38
C PRO A 291 -16.82 4.13 7.61
N VAL A 292 -16.96 5.17 8.43
CA VAL A 292 -16.12 5.42 9.61
C VAL A 292 -16.43 4.44 10.75
N LEU A 293 -17.72 4.20 11.02
CA LEU A 293 -18.16 3.42 12.18
C LEU A 293 -18.55 1.98 11.84
N ARG A 294 -18.77 1.64 10.57
CA ARG A 294 -19.23 0.30 10.14
C ARG A 294 -18.37 -0.80 10.74
N ARG A 295 -17.05 -0.79 10.48
CA ARG A 295 -16.16 -1.85 10.95
C ARG A 295 -16.22 -2.02 12.47
N LEU A 296 -16.10 -0.92 13.20
CA LEU A 296 -16.15 -0.92 14.66
C LEU A 296 -17.49 -1.48 15.20
N PHE A 297 -18.61 -1.06 14.60
CA PHE A 297 -19.93 -1.55 14.99
C PHE A 297 -20.14 -3.00 14.57
N THR A 298 -19.74 -3.42 13.38
CA THR A 298 -19.87 -4.83 12.94
C THR A 298 -19.06 -5.75 13.85
N THR A 299 -17.82 -5.38 14.19
CA THR A 299 -16.97 -6.18 15.08
C THR A 299 -17.58 -6.36 16.48
N TYR A 300 -18.19 -5.31 17.04
CA TYR A 300 -18.66 -5.34 18.42
C TYR A 300 -20.14 -5.77 18.57
N PHE A 301 -20.99 -5.35 17.63
CA PHE A 301 -22.44 -5.49 17.69
C PHE A 301 -23.00 -6.55 16.73
N GLY A 302 -22.22 -6.97 15.73
CA GLY A 302 -22.67 -7.86 14.66
C GLY A 302 -23.38 -7.12 13.53
N GLU A 303 -23.42 -7.76 12.36
CA GLU A 303 -23.89 -7.15 11.12
C GLU A 303 -25.41 -6.86 11.13
N SER A 304 -26.20 -7.72 11.78
CA SER A 304 -27.67 -7.63 11.83
C SER A 304 -28.21 -6.36 12.53
N VAL A 305 -27.41 -5.74 13.39
CA VAL A 305 -27.79 -4.55 14.15
C VAL A 305 -27.46 -3.25 13.40
N GLN A 306 -26.54 -3.33 12.43
CA GLN A 306 -25.91 -2.17 11.82
C GLN A 306 -26.89 -1.30 11.03
N ASP A 307 -27.69 -1.87 10.14
CA ASP A 307 -28.58 -1.09 9.27
C ASP A 307 -29.68 -0.38 10.05
N VAL A 308 -30.25 -1.06 11.05
CA VAL A 308 -31.24 -0.47 11.95
C VAL A 308 -30.62 0.68 12.75
N LEU A 309 -29.38 0.50 13.24
CA LEU A 309 -28.66 1.54 13.97
C LEU A 309 -28.42 2.78 13.09
N PHE A 310 -27.92 2.62 11.87
CA PHE A 310 -27.69 3.75 10.95
C PHE A 310 -29.01 4.43 10.52
N LEU A 311 -30.11 3.70 10.36
CA LEU A 311 -31.42 4.31 10.08
C LEU A 311 -31.94 5.14 11.26
N ARG A 312 -31.80 4.66 12.50
CA ARG A 312 -32.15 5.45 13.69
C ARG A 312 -31.23 6.65 13.87
N ILE A 313 -29.95 6.50 13.53
CA ILE A 313 -28.98 7.58 13.46
C ILE A 313 -29.50 8.66 12.49
N ALA A 314 -29.86 8.32 11.26
CA ALA A 314 -30.42 9.27 10.29
C ALA A 314 -31.67 9.99 10.82
N SER A 315 -32.61 9.25 11.40
CA SER A 315 -33.84 9.81 11.98
C SER A 315 -33.54 10.77 13.14
N ASN A 316 -32.58 10.44 14.00
CA ASN A 316 -32.20 11.27 15.13
C ASN A 316 -31.47 12.54 14.68
N VAL A 317 -30.53 12.49 13.73
CA VAL A 317 -29.92 13.71 13.16
C VAL A 317 -31.01 14.66 12.68
N SER A 318 -31.98 14.12 11.95
CA SER A 318 -33.04 14.89 11.31
C SER A 318 -33.86 15.73 12.31
N LYS A 319 -33.87 15.33 13.59
CA LYS A 319 -34.57 16.03 14.68
C LYS A 319 -33.74 17.12 15.37
N TYR A 320 -32.43 17.14 15.18
CA TYR A 320 -31.49 18.06 15.86
C TYR A 320 -30.73 18.97 14.88
N LEU A 321 -31.24 19.14 13.65
CA LEU A 321 -30.62 19.92 12.58
C LEU A 321 -30.56 21.42 12.82
N ASP A 322 -31.27 21.95 13.81
CA ASP A 322 -31.17 23.35 14.20
C ASP A 322 -29.79 23.68 14.83
N LYS A 323 -29.00 22.66 15.21
CA LYS A 323 -27.66 22.76 15.81
C LYS A 323 -26.53 22.36 14.84
N ARG A 324 -26.69 22.65 13.55
CA ARG A 324 -25.94 22.17 12.37
C ARG A 324 -24.41 22.26 12.33
N LYS A 325 -23.73 22.92 13.28
CA LYS A 325 -22.29 23.22 13.18
C LYS A 325 -21.43 22.33 14.08
N GLY A 326 -20.54 21.55 13.46
CA GLY A 326 -19.47 20.82 14.12
C GLY A 326 -18.24 21.70 14.30
N LYS A 327 -17.44 21.41 15.32
CA LYS A 327 -16.24 22.19 15.67
C LYS A 327 -15.00 21.34 15.50
N HIS A 328 -13.96 21.93 14.94
CA HIS A 328 -12.65 21.30 14.76
C HIS A 328 -11.52 22.30 15.04
N ASN A 329 -10.45 21.80 15.65
CA ASN A 329 -9.22 22.54 15.81
C ASN A 329 -8.44 22.50 14.48
N VAL A 330 -7.92 23.65 14.05
CA VAL A 330 -6.97 23.79 12.95
C VAL A 330 -5.69 24.40 13.48
N ILE A 331 -4.56 23.72 13.26
CA ILE A 331 -3.30 24.01 13.95
C ILE A 331 -2.13 23.94 12.97
N ALA A 332 -1.35 25.01 12.86
CA ALA A 332 -0.05 25.00 12.19
C ALA A 332 1.08 25.13 13.21
N LEU A 333 2.01 24.18 13.15
CA LEU A 333 3.17 24.05 14.03
C LEU A 333 4.46 24.12 13.22
N ARG A 334 5.52 24.63 13.84
CA ARG A 334 6.88 24.61 13.30
C ARG A 334 7.82 23.99 14.32
N ARG A 335 8.74 23.11 13.90
CA ARG A 335 9.78 22.59 14.80
C ARG A 335 10.72 23.69 15.27
N HIS A 336 11.17 23.65 16.53
CA HIS A 336 12.25 24.52 16.99
C HIS A 336 13.54 24.33 16.17
N ALA A 337 14.29 25.42 15.96
CA ALA A 337 15.51 25.44 15.17
C ALA A 337 16.75 24.93 15.92
N VAL A 338 16.70 24.86 17.25
CA VAL A 338 17.82 24.48 18.13
C VAL A 338 17.58 23.08 18.69
N PRO A 339 18.59 22.19 18.77
CA PRO A 339 18.44 20.91 19.43
C PRO A 339 18.12 21.11 20.90
N VAL A 340 16.89 20.78 21.30
CA VAL A 340 16.56 20.60 22.72
C VAL A 340 17.25 19.31 23.17
N PRO A 341 17.99 19.30 24.30
CA PRO A 341 18.54 18.07 24.85
C PRO A 341 17.38 17.10 25.14
N LEU A 342 17.29 16.03 24.35
CA LEU A 342 16.34 14.95 24.60
C LEU A 342 16.85 14.13 25.79
N VAL A 343 16.08 14.11 26.87
CA VAL A 343 16.18 13.06 27.88
C VAL A 343 15.61 11.80 27.23
N MET A 344 16.50 10.87 26.86
CA MET A 344 16.09 9.57 26.34
C MET A 344 15.47 8.73 27.45
N HIS A 345 14.16 8.49 27.39
CA HIS A 345 13.61 7.26 27.96
C HIS A 345 13.66 6.16 26.90
N ASN A 346 14.47 5.14 27.17
CA ASN A 346 14.48 3.89 26.41
C ASN A 346 13.10 3.23 26.52
N MET A 347 12.22 3.45 25.53
CA MET A 347 11.05 2.60 25.32
C MET A 347 11.34 1.67 24.15
N CYS A 348 11.97 0.53 24.48
CA CYS A 348 12.04 -0.63 23.61
C CYS A 348 10.73 -1.41 23.77
N GLU A 349 9.69 -1.04 23.02
CA GLU A 349 8.49 -1.87 22.91
C GLU A 349 8.74 -3.01 21.91
N ARG A 350 8.99 -4.22 22.46
CA ARG A 350 8.80 -5.47 21.71
C ARG A 350 7.30 -5.66 21.47
N GLY A 351 6.81 -5.25 20.31
CA GLY A 351 5.49 -5.63 19.83
C GLY A 351 5.48 -7.12 19.46
N ARG A 352 5.15 -7.98 20.42
CA ARG A 352 4.60 -9.31 20.16
C ARG A 352 3.11 -9.22 20.48
N ASP A 353 2.30 -8.94 19.47
CA ASP A 353 0.88 -9.23 19.47
C ASP A 353 0.56 -9.81 18.09
N GLY A 354 0.49 -11.13 18.05
CA GLY A 354 -0.11 -11.87 16.95
C GLY A 354 -1.57 -12.12 17.31
N GLU A 355 -2.47 -11.67 16.45
CA GLU A 355 -3.81 -12.24 16.31
C GLU A 355 -3.96 -12.57 14.83
N GLU A 356 -3.82 -13.86 14.51
CA GLU A 356 -4.32 -14.43 13.25
C GLU A 356 -5.85 -14.36 13.31
N THR A 357 -6.42 -13.38 12.60
CA THR A 357 -7.84 -13.43 12.27
C THR A 357 -7.98 -14.13 10.93
N ASP A 358 -8.22 -15.44 10.99
CA ASP A 358 -8.81 -16.21 9.89
C ASP A 358 -10.22 -15.65 9.61
N GLY A 359 -10.45 -15.18 8.38
CA GLY A 359 -11.73 -14.52 8.06
C GLY A 359 -11.84 -13.98 6.64
N MET A 360 -11.93 -14.91 5.68
CA MET A 360 -12.62 -14.83 4.37
C MET A 360 -12.22 -13.76 3.35
N GLY A 361 -11.68 -14.27 2.23
CA GLY A 361 -12.05 -13.86 0.88
C GLY A 361 -11.02 -13.03 0.14
N GLU A 362 -9.91 -13.63 -0.31
CA GLU A 362 -9.09 -13.07 -1.38
C GLU A 362 -8.18 -14.16 -1.97
N VAL A 363 -7.96 -14.11 -3.28
CA VAL A 363 -7.06 -15.01 -4.04
C VAL A 363 -5.61 -14.75 -3.57
N GLY A 364 -5.25 -15.30 -2.41
CA GLY A 364 -3.92 -15.17 -1.81
C GLY A 364 -2.89 -16.07 -2.49
N MET A 365 -1.60 -15.71 -2.37
CA MET A 365 -0.49 -16.56 -2.83
C MET A 365 -0.60 -17.95 -2.19
N THR A 366 -0.69 -19.00 -3.01
CA THR A 366 -0.80 -20.37 -2.49
C THR A 366 0.49 -20.80 -1.78
N PRO A 367 0.43 -21.67 -0.75
CA PRO A 367 1.63 -22.23 -0.10
C PRO A 367 2.61 -22.86 -1.10
N LEU A 368 2.10 -23.43 -2.19
CA LEU A 368 2.86 -24.02 -3.28
C LEU A 368 3.70 -22.98 -4.04
N LEU A 369 3.07 -21.88 -4.47
CA LEU A 369 3.80 -20.79 -5.13
C LEU A 369 4.84 -20.22 -4.16
N SER A 370 4.51 -20.15 -2.86
CA SER A 370 5.44 -19.71 -1.85
C SER A 370 6.68 -20.59 -1.73
N ALA A 371 6.51 -21.92 -1.68
CA ALA A 371 7.62 -22.88 -1.60
C ALA A 371 8.56 -22.81 -2.82
N SER A 372 8.01 -22.55 -4.02
CA SER A 372 8.82 -22.37 -5.24
C SER A 372 9.72 -21.13 -5.15
N LEU A 373 9.16 -20.02 -4.66
CA LEU A 373 9.90 -18.76 -4.48
C LEU A 373 10.96 -18.87 -3.38
N GLU A 374 10.68 -19.63 -2.31
CA GLU A 374 11.63 -19.87 -1.21
C GLU A 374 12.91 -20.57 -1.69
N LYS A 375 12.79 -21.60 -2.55
CA LYS A 375 13.95 -22.27 -3.17
C LYS A 375 14.86 -21.28 -3.92
N THR A 376 14.24 -20.33 -4.63
CA THR A 376 14.98 -19.27 -5.34
C THR A 376 15.64 -18.29 -4.37
N LEU A 377 14.96 -17.93 -3.28
CA LEU A 377 15.53 -17.07 -2.25
C LEU A 377 16.78 -17.72 -1.61
N VAL A 378 16.73 -19.02 -1.31
CA VAL A 378 17.89 -19.78 -0.81
C VAL A 378 19.03 -19.77 -1.83
N ALA A 379 18.74 -19.98 -3.12
CA ALA A 379 19.75 -19.96 -4.18
C ALA A 379 20.37 -18.56 -4.40
N THR A 380 19.62 -17.48 -4.17
CA THR A 380 20.07 -16.10 -4.35
C THR A 380 20.69 -15.47 -3.11
N LYS A 381 20.44 -16.03 -1.92
CA LYS A 381 20.93 -15.53 -0.62
C LYS A 381 22.44 -15.21 -0.59
N PRO A 382 23.36 -16.06 -1.07
CA PRO A 382 24.79 -15.73 -1.06
C PRO A 382 25.11 -14.50 -1.93
N MET A 383 24.36 -14.31 -3.01
CA MET A 383 24.53 -13.17 -3.91
C MET A 383 24.01 -11.88 -3.28
N ILE A 384 22.86 -11.93 -2.61
CA ILE A 384 22.29 -10.80 -1.85
C ILE A 384 23.27 -10.38 -0.76
N GLN A 385 23.79 -11.34 0.02
CA GLN A 385 24.76 -11.06 1.08
C GLN A 385 26.05 -10.44 0.54
N LYS A 386 26.56 -10.93 -0.60
CA LYS A 386 27.75 -10.36 -1.25
C LYS A 386 27.48 -8.94 -1.76
N ALA A 387 26.34 -8.70 -2.42
CA ALA A 387 25.96 -7.38 -2.91
C ALA A 387 25.83 -6.36 -1.77
N ILE A 388 25.24 -6.75 -0.64
CA ILE A 388 25.17 -5.92 0.56
C ILE A 388 26.57 -5.60 1.08
N GLN A 389 27.47 -6.58 1.14
CA GLN A 389 28.85 -6.35 1.60
C GLN A 389 29.63 -5.38 0.70
N GLU A 390 29.52 -5.53 -0.61
CA GLU A 390 30.14 -4.64 -1.58
C GLU A 390 29.59 -3.22 -1.48
N LEU A 391 28.27 -3.09 -1.31
CA LEU A 391 27.58 -1.81 -1.14
C LEU A 391 28.00 -1.10 0.16
N TYR A 392 28.07 -1.82 1.29
CA TYR A 392 28.59 -1.25 2.54
C TYR A 392 30.04 -0.80 2.39
N SER A 393 30.86 -1.55 1.64
CA SER A 393 32.27 -1.19 1.42
C SER A 393 32.42 0.02 0.48
N ALA A 394 31.52 0.18 -0.48
CA ALA A 394 31.57 1.24 -1.48
C ALA A 394 30.93 2.56 -1.04
N VAL A 395 29.83 2.50 -0.26
CA VAL A 395 28.97 3.65 0.02
C VAL A 395 28.95 4.04 1.51
N LEU A 396 29.08 3.06 2.44
CA LEU A 396 28.92 3.26 3.89
C LEU A 396 27.72 4.17 4.28
N PRO A 397 26.48 3.86 3.84
CA PRO A 397 25.36 4.78 4.02
C PRO A 397 24.88 4.80 5.47
N ARG A 398 24.55 6.00 5.99
CA ARG A 398 23.87 6.15 7.30
C ARG A 398 22.44 5.58 7.28
N THR A 399 21.77 5.67 6.13
CA THR A 399 20.44 5.11 5.85
C THR A 399 20.51 4.37 4.52
N MET A 400 20.10 3.10 4.51
CA MET A 400 20.10 2.28 3.30
C MET A 400 18.67 2.14 2.78
N LEU A 401 18.44 2.60 1.54
CA LEU A 401 17.20 2.35 0.81
C LEU A 401 17.34 1.08 -0.04
N VAL A 402 16.52 0.09 0.27
CA VAL A 402 16.43 -1.17 -0.48
C VAL A 402 15.03 -1.28 -1.07
N ALA A 403 14.95 -1.65 -2.34
CA ALA A 403 13.69 -1.77 -3.07
C ALA A 403 13.54 -3.17 -3.64
N ASP A 404 12.46 -3.86 -3.26
CA ASP A 404 12.04 -5.14 -3.84
C ASP A 404 10.95 -4.91 -4.90
N MET A 405 11.25 -5.24 -6.16
CA MET A 405 10.39 -4.95 -7.30
C MET A 405 9.61 -6.18 -7.75
N GLY A 406 8.28 -6.06 -7.69
CA GLY A 406 7.38 -7.20 -7.88
C GLY A 406 7.33 -8.09 -6.63
N CYS A 407 7.31 -7.46 -5.45
CA CYS A 407 7.38 -8.14 -4.15
C CYS A 407 6.21 -9.10 -3.85
N SER A 408 5.09 -8.96 -4.56
CA SER A 408 3.85 -9.74 -4.37
C SER A 408 3.27 -9.59 -2.95
N SER A 409 2.53 -10.59 -2.47
CA SER A 409 1.97 -10.65 -1.12
C SER A 409 2.34 -11.97 -0.43
N GLY A 410 2.32 -11.96 0.91
CA GLY A 410 2.60 -13.14 1.73
C GLY A 410 4.03 -13.21 2.29
N PRO A 411 4.43 -14.37 2.86
CA PRO A 411 5.64 -14.49 3.68
C PRO A 411 6.94 -14.26 2.89
N ASN A 412 6.98 -14.53 1.58
CA ASN A 412 8.20 -14.36 0.78
C ASN A 412 8.67 -12.92 0.70
N THR A 413 7.74 -11.97 0.62
CA THR A 413 8.04 -10.54 0.67
C THR A 413 8.81 -10.19 1.95
N LEU A 414 8.39 -10.75 3.08
CA LEU A 414 9.04 -10.54 4.38
C LEU A 414 10.36 -11.30 4.49
N ASN A 415 10.46 -12.52 3.93
CA ASN A 415 11.68 -13.32 3.97
C ASN A 415 12.87 -12.59 3.33
N PHE A 416 12.68 -11.92 2.19
CA PHE A 416 13.73 -11.09 1.61
C PHE A 416 14.18 -9.95 2.55
N ILE A 417 13.22 -9.26 3.18
CA ILE A 417 13.50 -8.21 4.17
C ILE A 417 14.27 -8.79 5.37
N PHE A 418 13.90 -9.97 5.86
CA PHE A 418 14.63 -10.67 6.91
C PHE A 418 16.07 -10.99 6.51
N GLU A 419 16.31 -11.46 5.29
CA GLU A 419 17.65 -11.80 4.80
C GLU A 419 18.58 -10.58 4.71
N ILE A 420 18.07 -9.41 4.32
CA ILE A 420 18.86 -8.15 4.33
C ILE A 420 19.24 -7.77 5.76
N THR A 421 18.31 -7.93 6.69
CA THR A 421 18.41 -7.35 8.04
C THR A 421 19.33 -8.17 8.93
N TRP A 422 19.29 -9.50 8.80
CA TRP A 422 20.10 -10.49 9.55
C TRP A 422 21.53 -10.71 9.03
N SER A 423 22.00 -9.91 8.07
CA SER A 423 23.38 -10.02 7.59
C SER A 423 24.37 -9.83 8.77
N PRO A 424 25.17 -10.87 9.14
CA PRO A 424 25.90 -10.94 10.41
C PRO A 424 27.01 -9.89 10.57
N LYS A 425 27.34 -9.17 9.50
CA LYS A 425 28.30 -8.06 9.50
C LYS A 425 27.68 -6.72 9.89
N ILE A 426 26.37 -6.63 10.04
CA ILE A 426 25.67 -5.39 10.40
C ILE A 426 25.14 -5.50 11.84
N LYS A 427 26.05 -5.35 12.81
CA LYS A 427 25.85 -5.67 14.24
C LYS A 427 25.19 -4.56 15.09
N THR A 428 24.19 -3.85 14.58
CA THR A 428 23.50 -2.79 15.35
C THR A 428 22.00 -2.99 15.35
N GLU A 429 21.32 -2.60 16.43
CA GLU A 429 19.86 -2.44 16.43
C GLU A 429 19.48 -1.49 15.29
N LYS A 430 18.83 -2.03 14.24
CA LYS A 430 18.39 -1.26 13.08
C LYS A 430 16.93 -0.93 13.25
N GLN A 431 16.60 0.34 13.08
CA GLN A 431 15.23 0.71 12.85
C GLN A 431 14.90 0.53 11.36
N GLN A 432 13.81 -0.19 11.11
CA GLN A 432 13.36 -0.56 9.77
C GLN A 432 12.05 0.16 9.47
N TYR A 433 11.90 0.59 8.23
CA TYR A 433 10.71 1.26 7.73
C TYR A 433 10.32 0.58 6.43
N CYS A 434 9.19 -0.13 6.43
CA CYS A 434 8.67 -0.81 5.25
C CYS A 434 7.62 0.06 4.57
N LEU A 435 7.74 0.21 3.27
CA LEU A 435 6.94 1.12 2.45
C LEU A 435 6.42 0.38 1.22
N SER A 436 5.21 0.71 0.78
CA SER A 436 4.62 0.17 -0.45
C SER A 436 4.60 1.23 -1.53
N LEU A 437 5.15 0.95 -2.71
CA LEU A 437 5.14 1.85 -3.87
C LEU A 437 4.35 1.21 -5.02
N PRO A 438 3.12 1.67 -5.31
CA PRO A 438 2.25 1.07 -6.32
C PRO A 438 2.57 1.61 -7.72
N ARG A 439 3.67 1.18 -8.33
CA ARG A 439 4.02 1.55 -9.72
C ARG A 439 4.59 0.38 -10.50
N SER A 440 4.42 0.42 -11.82
CA SER A 440 5.14 -0.47 -12.72
C SER A 440 6.63 -0.18 -12.63
N TYR A 441 7.44 -1.23 -12.43
CA TYR A 441 8.90 -1.13 -12.48
C TYR A 441 9.42 -0.88 -13.91
N TYR A 442 8.57 -0.85 -14.94
CA TYR A 442 8.92 -0.33 -16.27
C TYR A 442 8.76 1.20 -16.38
N THR A 443 8.42 1.87 -15.28
CA THR A 443 8.38 3.33 -15.15
C THR A 443 9.35 3.79 -14.06
N ARG A 444 9.55 5.11 -13.95
CA ARG A 444 10.34 5.70 -12.86
C ARG A 444 9.60 5.52 -11.54
N VAL A 445 10.23 4.87 -10.57
CA VAL A 445 9.65 4.54 -9.26
C VAL A 445 10.27 5.40 -8.17
N PHE A 446 11.54 5.75 -8.32
CA PHE A 446 12.30 6.49 -7.32
C PHE A 446 12.92 7.76 -7.90
N PRO A 447 13.29 8.72 -7.04
CA PRO A 447 14.13 9.85 -7.44
C PRO A 447 15.52 9.40 -7.88
N ASP A 448 16.22 10.28 -8.61
CA ASP A 448 17.61 10.05 -9.02
C ASP A 448 18.52 9.76 -7.82
N LYS A 449 19.40 8.77 -7.99
CA LYS A 449 20.49 8.48 -7.03
C LYS A 449 19.99 8.34 -5.58
N SER A 450 18.87 7.66 -5.37
CA SER A 450 18.24 7.49 -4.07
C SER A 450 18.31 6.05 -3.54
N VAL A 451 18.30 5.06 -4.44
CA VAL A 451 18.23 3.64 -4.09
C VAL A 451 19.64 3.04 -4.00
N HIS A 452 19.88 2.23 -2.97
CA HIS A 452 21.18 1.60 -2.75
C HIS A 452 21.22 0.18 -3.35
N LEU A 453 20.15 -0.59 -3.11
CA LEU A 453 20.03 -1.96 -3.58
C LEU A 453 18.65 -2.17 -4.20
N PHE A 454 18.63 -2.62 -5.46
CA PHE A 454 17.43 -3.19 -6.06
C PHE A 454 17.47 -4.71 -5.96
N HIS A 455 16.32 -5.28 -5.62
CA HIS A 455 16.04 -6.70 -5.73
C HIS A 455 14.79 -6.91 -6.58
N SER A 456 14.76 -8.03 -7.29
CA SER A 456 13.58 -8.49 -8.02
C SER A 456 13.69 -9.99 -8.18
N SER A 457 12.66 -10.72 -7.77
CA SER A 457 12.58 -12.16 -7.96
C SER A 457 11.26 -12.52 -8.63
N TYR A 458 11.31 -13.35 -9.69
CA TYR A 458 10.14 -13.85 -10.42
C TYR A 458 9.18 -12.76 -10.92
N SER A 459 9.68 -11.57 -11.25
CA SER A 459 8.85 -10.50 -11.82
C SER A 459 9.28 -10.08 -13.23
N LEU A 460 10.59 -10.02 -13.52
CA LEU A 460 11.10 -9.52 -14.81
C LEU A 460 10.87 -10.41 -16.03
N HIS A 461 10.12 -11.50 -15.93
CA HIS A 461 9.63 -12.25 -17.10
C HIS A 461 8.30 -11.69 -17.62
N TRP A 462 7.51 -11.01 -16.78
CA TRP A 462 6.31 -10.27 -17.17
C TRP A 462 6.63 -9.07 -18.04
N ARG A 463 5.82 -8.83 -19.07
CA ARG A 463 5.95 -7.70 -19.99
C ARG A 463 5.12 -6.52 -19.54
N SER A 464 5.52 -5.32 -19.95
CA SER A 464 4.81 -4.07 -19.62
C SER A 464 3.40 -4.01 -20.23
N GLN A 465 3.21 -4.67 -21.36
CA GLN A 465 1.96 -4.72 -22.12
C GLN A 465 1.94 -5.97 -23.00
N MET A 466 0.84 -6.20 -23.71
CA MET A 466 0.78 -7.17 -24.81
C MET A 466 0.82 -6.44 -26.16
N PHE A 467 1.34 -7.07 -27.22
CA PHE A 467 1.26 -6.48 -28.56
C PHE A 467 -0.21 -6.41 -29.00
N GLN A 468 -0.57 -5.36 -29.74
CA GLN A 468 -1.94 -5.19 -30.25
C GLN A 468 -2.23 -6.22 -31.33
N GLU A 469 -3.39 -6.86 -31.24
CA GLU A 469 -3.90 -7.71 -32.31
C GLU A 469 -4.40 -6.85 -33.48
N SER A 470 -4.33 -7.38 -34.71
CA SER A 470 -4.69 -6.61 -35.89
C SER A 470 -6.21 -6.40 -35.96
N ASN A 471 -6.65 -5.19 -36.28
CA ASN A 471 -8.09 -4.86 -36.47
C ASN A 471 -8.70 -5.52 -37.72
N ASN A 472 -7.94 -6.31 -38.47
CA ASN A 472 -8.35 -6.89 -39.75
C ASN A 472 -9.07 -8.25 -39.59
N GLY A 473 -9.35 -8.68 -38.36
CA GLY A 473 -10.02 -9.96 -38.07
C GLY A 473 -9.10 -11.19 -38.09
N GLU A 474 -7.79 -11.01 -38.31
CA GLU A 474 -6.80 -12.09 -38.21
C GLU A 474 -6.10 -12.08 -36.84
N PHE A 475 -6.24 -13.20 -36.11
CA PHE A 475 -5.55 -13.44 -34.85
C PHE A 475 -4.09 -13.81 -35.10
N LEU A 476 -3.17 -13.06 -34.48
CA LEU A 476 -1.74 -13.23 -34.74
C LEU A 476 -1.19 -14.58 -34.27
N ASN A 477 -1.76 -15.14 -33.20
CA ASN A 477 -1.29 -16.36 -32.53
C ASN A 477 -2.40 -17.43 -32.42
N GLU A 478 -3.18 -17.62 -33.48
CA GLU A 478 -4.34 -18.52 -33.52
C GLU A 478 -4.08 -19.87 -32.82
N GLY A 479 -5.00 -20.27 -31.95
CA GLY A 479 -4.97 -21.51 -31.18
C GLY A 479 -3.93 -21.56 -30.06
N ASN A 480 -3.13 -20.52 -29.85
CA ASN A 480 -2.06 -20.50 -28.86
C ASN A 480 -2.16 -19.30 -27.92
N ILE A 481 -1.92 -19.54 -26.64
CA ILE A 481 -1.89 -18.48 -25.62
C ILE A 481 -0.48 -17.92 -25.35
N TYR A 482 0.54 -18.52 -25.95
CA TYR A 482 1.95 -18.17 -25.82
C TYR A 482 2.76 -18.69 -27.02
N ILE A 483 4.10 -18.65 -26.96
CA ILE A 483 4.99 -19.24 -27.97
C ILE A 483 4.87 -20.77 -27.94
N ALA A 484 4.39 -21.33 -29.04
CA ALA A 484 4.26 -22.76 -29.30
C ALA A 484 4.86 -23.13 -30.66
N LYS A 485 4.90 -24.42 -30.99
CA LYS A 485 5.45 -24.93 -32.26
C LYS A 485 4.76 -24.36 -33.50
N THR A 486 3.48 -24.04 -33.39
CA THR A 486 2.66 -23.48 -34.48
C THR A 486 2.69 -21.95 -34.52
N THR A 487 3.32 -21.28 -33.53
CA THR A 487 3.37 -19.82 -33.46
C THR A 487 4.17 -19.24 -34.64
N PRO A 488 3.62 -18.26 -35.38
CA PRO A 488 4.32 -17.59 -36.47
C PRO A 488 5.62 -16.90 -36.02
N LYS A 489 6.64 -16.89 -36.89
CA LYS A 489 7.92 -16.22 -36.62
C LYS A 489 7.76 -14.71 -36.36
N SER A 490 6.76 -14.07 -36.96
CA SER A 490 6.41 -12.67 -36.71
C SER A 490 6.01 -12.43 -35.25
N VAL A 491 5.15 -13.28 -34.69
CA VAL A 491 4.74 -13.22 -33.27
C VAL A 491 5.91 -13.48 -32.33
N ILE A 492 6.74 -14.47 -32.65
CA ILE A 492 7.96 -14.74 -31.88
C ILE A 492 8.85 -13.49 -31.82
N LYS A 493 8.98 -12.77 -32.94
CA LYS A 493 9.75 -11.52 -33.00
C LYS A 493 9.15 -10.43 -32.11
N LEU A 494 7.81 -10.29 -32.07
CA LEU A 494 7.14 -9.32 -31.18
C LEU A 494 7.45 -9.59 -29.69
N TYR A 495 7.38 -10.85 -29.24
CA TYR A 495 7.77 -11.20 -27.86
C TYR A 495 9.23 -10.86 -27.55
N GLN A 496 10.12 -11.02 -28.53
CA GLN A 496 11.54 -10.73 -28.37
C GLN A 496 11.84 -9.23 -28.30
N GLU A 497 11.21 -8.45 -29.16
CA GLU A 497 11.33 -6.99 -29.19
C GLU A 497 10.77 -6.38 -27.91
N LEU A 498 9.59 -6.83 -27.49
CA LEU A 498 8.96 -6.39 -26.25
C LEU A 498 9.84 -6.68 -25.01
N PHE A 499 10.48 -7.85 -24.95
CA PHE A 499 11.46 -8.13 -23.90
C PHE A 499 12.67 -7.19 -23.97
N TYR A 500 13.21 -6.96 -25.16
CA TYR A 500 14.37 -6.09 -25.34
C TYR A 500 14.07 -4.66 -24.87
N ASP A 501 12.93 -4.10 -25.30
CA ASP A 501 12.51 -2.75 -24.96
C ASP A 501 12.24 -2.61 -23.46
N ASP A 502 11.44 -3.50 -22.89
CA ASP A 502 11.11 -3.51 -21.46
C ASP A 502 12.35 -3.66 -20.58
N PHE A 503 13.22 -4.63 -20.89
CA PHE A 503 14.39 -4.90 -20.05
C PHE A 503 15.44 -3.80 -20.19
N SER A 504 15.62 -3.25 -21.41
CA SER A 504 16.48 -2.09 -21.61
C SER A 504 15.96 -0.87 -20.84
N LYS A 505 14.64 -0.62 -20.91
CA LYS A 505 14.02 0.50 -20.20
C LYS A 505 14.12 0.34 -18.69
N PHE A 506 13.89 -0.86 -18.19
CA PHE A 506 14.11 -1.21 -16.79
C PHE A 506 15.55 -0.87 -16.37
N LEU A 507 16.57 -1.34 -17.10
CA LEU A 507 17.97 -1.06 -16.77
C LEU A 507 18.28 0.45 -16.78
N GLU A 508 17.79 1.19 -17.77
CA GLU A 508 17.97 2.65 -17.86
C GLU A 508 17.41 3.37 -16.62
N LEU A 509 16.16 3.07 -16.26
CA LEU A 509 15.49 3.70 -15.12
C LEU A 509 16.18 3.33 -13.81
N ARG A 510 16.50 2.05 -13.59
CA ARG A 510 17.20 1.61 -12.37
C ARG A 510 18.59 2.22 -12.27
N TYR A 511 19.29 2.40 -13.40
CA TYR A 511 20.58 3.07 -13.41
C TYR A 511 20.47 4.51 -12.92
N GLN A 512 19.46 5.26 -13.35
CA GLN A 512 19.23 6.65 -12.91
C GLN A 512 18.91 6.73 -11.40
N GLU A 513 18.09 5.80 -10.91
CA GLU A 513 17.63 5.75 -9.51
C GLU A 513 18.70 5.26 -8.52
N LEU A 514 19.65 4.44 -8.97
CA LEU A 514 20.72 3.93 -8.10
C LEU A 514 21.75 5.00 -7.71
N VAL A 515 22.19 4.97 -6.45
CA VAL A 515 23.38 5.71 -5.99
C VAL A 515 24.65 5.21 -6.68
N SER A 516 25.72 6.02 -6.67
CA SER A 516 27.04 5.56 -7.11
C SER A 516 27.51 4.38 -6.23
N GLY A 517 27.95 3.28 -6.85
CA GLY A 517 28.29 2.04 -6.14
C GLY A 517 27.08 1.15 -5.77
N GLY A 518 25.87 1.58 -6.11
CA GLY A 518 24.64 0.81 -5.92
C GLY A 518 24.63 -0.52 -6.68
N GLN A 519 23.85 -1.47 -6.17
CA GLN A 519 23.82 -2.85 -6.64
C GLN A 519 22.41 -3.28 -7.05
N MET A 520 22.30 -4.29 -7.92
CA MET A 520 21.05 -4.98 -8.21
C MET A 520 21.24 -6.49 -8.15
N VAL A 521 20.25 -7.20 -7.61
CA VAL A 521 20.15 -8.67 -7.63
C VAL A 521 18.82 -9.05 -8.24
N LEU A 522 18.86 -9.74 -9.37
CA LEU A 522 17.68 -10.06 -10.18
C LEU A 522 17.59 -11.58 -10.37
N SER A 523 16.39 -12.14 -10.20
CA SER A 523 16.08 -13.51 -10.59
C SER A 523 14.74 -13.61 -11.30
N PHE A 524 14.67 -14.33 -12.41
CA PHE A 524 13.43 -14.49 -13.18
C PHE A 524 13.48 -15.73 -14.07
N LEU A 525 12.31 -16.14 -14.57
CA LEU A 525 12.19 -17.28 -15.48
C LEU A 525 12.96 -17.03 -16.76
N ALA A 526 13.70 -18.04 -17.19
CA ALA A 526 14.58 -17.99 -18.33
C ALA A 526 14.60 -19.35 -19.03
N ARG A 527 15.27 -19.44 -20.17
CA ARG A 527 15.53 -20.69 -20.86
C ARG A 527 17.02 -21.01 -20.89
N LYS A 528 17.34 -22.30 -20.70
CA LYS A 528 18.72 -22.82 -20.71
C LYS A 528 19.26 -22.94 -22.14
N LYS A 529 18.43 -23.38 -23.07
CA LYS A 529 18.74 -23.52 -24.50
C LYS A 529 18.23 -22.29 -25.26
N ASP A 530 18.84 -22.00 -26.41
CA ASP A 530 18.37 -20.93 -27.28
C ASP A 530 17.11 -21.31 -28.08
N ASP A 531 16.75 -22.60 -28.12
CA ASP A 531 15.49 -23.08 -28.69
C ASP A 531 14.29 -22.51 -27.93
N LEU A 532 13.42 -21.82 -28.65
CA LEU A 532 12.22 -21.14 -28.15
C LEU A 532 11.05 -22.10 -27.95
N TYR A 533 11.07 -23.23 -28.64
CA TYR A 533 9.97 -24.21 -28.65
C TYR A 533 10.13 -25.29 -27.57
N ASP A 534 11.35 -25.48 -27.06
CA ASP A 534 11.70 -26.35 -25.92
C ASP A 534 11.84 -25.55 -24.60
N GLY A 535 11.28 -24.33 -24.56
CA GLY A 535 11.19 -23.50 -23.35
C GLY A 535 10.28 -24.13 -22.30
N ASN A 536 10.62 -23.95 -21.02
CA ASN A 536 9.92 -24.58 -19.92
C ASN A 536 8.49 -24.02 -19.76
N LEU A 537 8.30 -22.70 -19.94
CA LEU A 537 6.96 -22.10 -19.98
C LEU A 537 6.23 -22.42 -21.28
N SER A 538 6.92 -22.52 -22.43
CA SER A 538 6.29 -22.89 -23.71
C SER A 538 5.53 -24.22 -23.60
N VAL A 539 6.14 -25.19 -22.91
CA VAL A 539 5.50 -26.48 -22.62
C VAL A 539 4.33 -26.30 -21.66
N LEU A 540 4.55 -25.63 -20.54
CA LEU A 540 3.55 -25.49 -19.47
C LEU A 540 2.30 -24.76 -19.97
N TYR A 541 2.47 -23.64 -20.67
CA TYR A 541 1.37 -22.88 -21.29
C TYR A 541 0.78 -23.63 -22.48
N GLY A 542 1.56 -24.44 -23.20
CA GLY A 542 1.01 -25.38 -24.18
C GLY A 542 0.00 -26.36 -23.60
N LEU A 543 0.24 -26.87 -22.38
CA LEU A 543 -0.71 -27.77 -21.69
C LEU A 543 -1.99 -27.05 -21.24
N ILE A 544 -1.91 -25.75 -20.92
CA ILE A 544 -3.09 -24.90 -20.65
C ILE A 544 -3.83 -24.63 -21.97
N SER A 545 -3.11 -24.30 -23.04
CA SER A 545 -3.66 -24.06 -24.37
C SER A 545 -4.47 -25.28 -24.85
N GLN A 546 -3.94 -26.50 -24.64
CA GLN A 546 -4.66 -27.74 -24.95
C GLN A 546 -5.94 -27.89 -24.12
N ALA A 547 -5.91 -27.50 -22.84
CA ALA A 547 -7.10 -27.53 -22.00
C ALA A 547 -8.15 -26.52 -22.50
N LEU A 548 -7.75 -25.29 -22.86
CA LEU A 548 -8.65 -24.30 -23.45
C LEU A 548 -9.23 -24.77 -24.80
N GLN A 549 -8.40 -25.30 -25.70
CA GLN A 549 -8.85 -25.87 -26.98
C GLN A 549 -9.90 -26.97 -26.76
N SER A 550 -9.74 -27.82 -25.76
CA SER A 550 -10.74 -28.84 -25.44
C SER A 550 -12.08 -28.25 -24.94
N LEU A 551 -12.04 -27.09 -24.27
CA LEU A 551 -13.26 -26.37 -23.88
C LEU A 551 -13.92 -25.69 -25.07
N VAL A 552 -13.14 -25.21 -26.05
CA VAL A 552 -13.67 -24.70 -27.32
C VAL A 552 -14.39 -25.79 -28.10
N MET A 553 -13.80 -27.00 -28.19
CA MET A 553 -14.41 -28.14 -28.86
C MET A 553 -15.74 -28.58 -28.22
N GLU A 554 -15.92 -28.32 -26.92
CA GLU A 554 -17.15 -28.62 -26.19
C GLU A 554 -18.15 -27.46 -26.18
N GLY A 555 -17.83 -26.33 -26.82
CA GLY A 555 -18.68 -25.15 -26.85
C GLY A 555 -18.74 -24.37 -25.54
N LEU A 556 -17.83 -24.62 -24.59
CA LEU A 556 -17.74 -23.91 -23.31
C LEU A 556 -16.95 -22.60 -23.41
N VAL A 557 -16.12 -22.47 -24.44
CA VAL A 557 -15.32 -21.27 -24.74
C VAL A 557 -15.46 -20.95 -26.22
N GLU A 558 -15.70 -19.68 -26.54
CA GLU A 558 -15.69 -19.20 -27.93
C GLU A 558 -14.27 -19.28 -28.51
N LYS A 559 -14.15 -19.72 -29.76
CA LYS A 559 -12.84 -19.90 -30.40
C LYS A 559 -12.09 -18.56 -30.49
N GLU A 560 -12.81 -17.49 -30.79
CA GLU A 560 -12.30 -16.12 -30.90
C GLU A 560 -11.72 -15.63 -29.58
N LYS A 561 -12.28 -16.04 -28.44
CA LYS A 561 -11.71 -15.71 -27.12
C LYS A 561 -10.39 -16.42 -26.87
N LEU A 562 -10.22 -17.66 -27.33
CA LEU A 562 -8.94 -18.36 -27.26
C LEU A 562 -7.91 -17.68 -28.17
N ASP A 563 -8.29 -17.39 -29.40
CA ASP A 563 -7.36 -16.88 -30.42
C ASP A 563 -6.89 -15.45 -30.14
N SER A 564 -7.67 -14.68 -29.37
CA SER A 564 -7.32 -13.31 -28.92
C SER A 564 -6.55 -13.23 -27.60
N PHE A 565 -6.31 -14.36 -26.93
CA PHE A 565 -5.69 -14.37 -25.61
C PHE A 565 -4.20 -14.68 -25.69
N ASN A 566 -3.35 -13.73 -25.26
CA ASN A 566 -1.90 -13.90 -25.20
C ASN A 566 -1.36 -13.59 -23.80
N ILE A 567 -0.53 -14.46 -23.25
CA ILE A 567 0.10 -14.26 -21.94
C ILE A 567 1.33 -13.34 -22.09
N PRO A 568 1.39 -12.20 -21.37
CA PRO A 568 2.48 -11.24 -21.47
C PRO A 568 3.74 -11.67 -20.71
N ASN A 569 4.26 -12.86 -21.03
CA ASN A 569 5.50 -13.41 -20.45
C ASN A 569 6.57 -13.62 -21.52
N TYR A 570 7.84 -13.56 -21.14
CA TYR A 570 8.93 -14.00 -22.00
C TYR A 570 10.05 -14.63 -21.18
N GLU A 571 10.48 -15.84 -21.55
CA GLU A 571 11.65 -16.52 -20.95
C GLU A 571 12.89 -16.24 -21.80
N PRO A 572 13.74 -15.23 -21.52
CA PRO A 572 14.95 -14.99 -22.30
C PRO A 572 16.02 -16.07 -22.06
N SER A 573 16.94 -16.24 -23.02
CA SER A 573 18.15 -17.04 -22.77
C SER A 573 19.19 -16.21 -22.02
N ILE A 574 20.11 -16.88 -21.31
CA ILE A 574 21.22 -16.21 -20.62
C ILE A 574 22.05 -15.35 -21.59
N HIS A 575 22.20 -15.78 -22.84
CA HIS A 575 22.89 -15.00 -23.86
C HIS A 575 22.16 -13.69 -24.15
N LYS A 576 20.85 -13.73 -24.39
CA LYS A 576 20.05 -12.51 -24.61
C LYS A 576 20.12 -11.54 -23.43
N VAL A 577 20.02 -12.04 -22.19
CA VAL A 577 20.14 -11.18 -21.00
C VAL A 577 21.51 -10.52 -20.93
N LYS A 578 22.60 -11.27 -21.15
CA LYS A 578 23.96 -10.71 -21.20
C LYS A 578 24.09 -9.64 -22.27
N THR A 579 23.59 -9.90 -23.47
CA THR A 579 23.66 -8.98 -24.60
C THR A 579 23.00 -7.64 -24.26
N VAL A 580 21.77 -7.64 -23.72
CA VAL A 580 21.08 -6.38 -23.33
C VAL A 580 21.87 -5.62 -22.27
N VAL A 581 22.35 -6.29 -21.21
CA VAL A 581 23.11 -5.64 -20.14
C VAL A 581 24.42 -5.05 -20.65
N ILE A 582 25.19 -5.80 -21.45
CA ILE A 582 26.47 -5.35 -22.00
C ILE A 582 26.26 -4.18 -22.96
N SER A 583 25.28 -4.28 -23.87
CA SER A 583 24.94 -3.24 -24.84
C SER A 583 24.49 -1.95 -24.19
N SER A 584 23.81 -2.01 -23.03
CA SER A 584 23.42 -0.81 -22.29
C SER A 584 24.61 0.04 -21.84
N LYS A 585 25.77 -0.58 -21.59
CA LYS A 585 26.97 0.04 -20.98
C LYS A 585 26.72 0.66 -19.60
N LEU A 586 25.58 0.41 -18.96
CA LEU A 586 25.17 1.00 -17.67
C LEU A 586 25.68 0.21 -16.46
N PHE A 587 25.83 -1.11 -16.61
CA PHE A 587 26.11 -2.03 -15.51
C PHE A 587 27.30 -2.95 -15.77
N THR A 588 27.98 -3.32 -14.69
CA THR A 588 28.95 -4.42 -14.68
C THR A 588 28.27 -5.67 -14.15
N ILE A 589 28.38 -6.78 -14.88
CA ILE A 589 27.87 -8.08 -14.45
C ILE A 589 28.85 -8.67 -13.44
N ASN A 590 28.47 -8.72 -12.16
CA ASN A 590 29.30 -9.30 -11.10
C ASN A 590 29.21 -10.83 -11.12
N LYS A 591 28.01 -11.37 -11.33
CA LYS A 591 27.74 -12.81 -11.41
C LYS A 591 26.45 -13.06 -12.19
N ILE A 592 26.43 -14.09 -13.03
CA ILE A 592 25.24 -14.54 -13.75
C ILE A 592 25.28 -16.05 -13.94
N TYR A 593 24.20 -16.75 -13.63
CA TYR A 593 24.05 -18.18 -13.90
C TYR A 593 22.57 -18.56 -14.04
N VAL A 594 22.32 -19.77 -14.53
CA VAL A 594 20.98 -20.36 -14.59
C VAL A 594 20.99 -21.63 -13.75
N PHE A 595 19.96 -21.84 -12.95
CA PHE A 595 19.70 -23.11 -12.28
C PHE A 595 18.32 -23.64 -12.68
N GLU A 596 18.09 -24.92 -12.48
CA GLU A 596 16.83 -25.58 -12.79
C GLU A 596 16.12 -26.00 -11.51
N SER A 597 14.79 -25.84 -11.48
CA SER A 597 13.93 -26.25 -10.37
C SER A 597 12.76 -27.06 -10.93
N ASN A 598 12.26 -28.02 -10.15
CA ASN A 598 11.14 -28.86 -10.57
C ASN A 598 9.84 -28.03 -10.60
N TRP A 599 8.89 -28.39 -11.48
CA TRP A 599 7.59 -27.70 -11.55
C TRP A 599 6.78 -27.88 -10.27
N ASP A 600 6.80 -29.08 -9.68
CA ASP A 600 6.20 -29.32 -8.36
C ASP A 600 7.15 -28.78 -7.28
N PRO A 601 6.75 -27.75 -6.52
CA PRO A 601 7.59 -27.16 -5.49
C PRO A 601 7.97 -28.15 -4.38
N TYR A 602 7.20 -29.23 -4.20
CA TYR A 602 7.49 -30.28 -3.20
C TYR A 602 8.27 -31.47 -3.77
N ASP A 603 8.63 -31.44 -5.06
CA ASP A 603 9.54 -32.42 -5.64
C ASP A 603 11.00 -31.92 -5.49
N ASP A 604 11.74 -32.54 -4.57
CA ASP A 604 13.18 -32.29 -4.36
C ASP A 604 14.07 -33.34 -5.04
N SER A 605 13.51 -34.22 -5.87
CA SER A 605 14.29 -35.26 -6.52
C SER A 605 15.30 -34.66 -7.50
N SER A 606 16.51 -35.23 -7.52
CA SER A 606 17.55 -34.92 -8.51
C SER A 606 17.38 -35.76 -9.78
N ASP A 607 18.15 -35.45 -10.83
CA ASP A 607 18.17 -36.26 -12.06
C ASP A 607 18.97 -37.56 -11.93
N GLN A 608 19.71 -37.74 -10.83
CA GLN A 608 20.69 -38.83 -10.67
C GLN A 608 20.28 -39.94 -9.67
N GLY A 609 18.98 -40.03 -9.34
CA GLY A 609 18.41 -41.24 -8.75
C GLY A 609 18.40 -41.31 -7.22
N GLN A 610 17.20 -41.23 -6.67
CA GLN A 610 16.51 -42.31 -5.94
C GLN A 610 15.03 -42.09 -6.23
N ALA A 611 14.28 -43.17 -6.48
CA ALA A 611 12.84 -43.08 -6.73
C ALA A 611 12.14 -42.65 -5.43
N THR A 612 12.08 -41.34 -5.18
CA THR A 612 11.04 -40.79 -4.32
C THR A 612 9.71 -41.13 -4.98
N ASN A 613 8.72 -41.54 -4.18
CA ASN A 613 7.34 -41.83 -4.56
C ASN A 613 6.64 -40.57 -5.13
N ILE A 614 7.12 -40.04 -6.26
CA ILE A 614 6.52 -38.91 -6.96
C ILE A 614 5.28 -39.47 -7.62
N ASN A 615 4.13 -39.12 -7.07
CA ASN A 615 2.84 -39.43 -7.66
C ASN A 615 2.56 -38.36 -8.72
N PRO A 616 2.62 -38.67 -10.03
CA PRO A 616 2.42 -37.69 -11.10
C PRO A 616 1.07 -36.99 -11.01
N ILE A 617 0.04 -37.66 -10.47
CA ILE A 617 -1.30 -37.10 -10.24
C ILE A 617 -1.22 -35.99 -9.17
N LYS A 618 -0.54 -36.28 -8.05
CA LYS A 618 -0.35 -35.29 -6.98
C LYS A 618 0.47 -34.09 -7.48
N SER A 619 1.53 -34.34 -8.23
CA SER A 619 2.35 -33.27 -8.81
C SER A 619 1.58 -32.47 -9.86
N GLY A 620 0.76 -33.11 -10.70
CA GLY A 620 -0.14 -32.42 -11.63
C GLY A 620 -1.12 -31.49 -10.93
N LEU A 621 -1.71 -31.92 -9.81
CA LEU A 621 -2.57 -31.09 -8.98
C LEU A 621 -1.82 -29.92 -8.31
N ASN A 622 -0.62 -30.16 -7.80
CA ASN A 622 0.22 -29.13 -7.17
C ASN A 622 0.61 -28.05 -8.19
N VAL A 623 1.07 -28.46 -9.38
CA VAL A 623 1.41 -27.53 -10.47
C VAL A 623 0.18 -26.74 -10.92
N ALA A 624 -0.97 -27.39 -11.07
CA ALA A 624 -2.20 -26.71 -11.44
C ALA A 624 -2.62 -25.64 -10.43
N LYS A 625 -2.55 -25.94 -9.12
CA LYS A 625 -2.83 -24.96 -8.06
C LYS A 625 -1.85 -23.78 -8.06
N CYS A 626 -0.56 -24.06 -8.28
CA CYS A 626 0.48 -23.03 -8.34
C CYS A 626 0.24 -22.07 -9.51
N ILE A 627 0.00 -22.61 -10.71
CA ILE A 627 -0.23 -21.80 -11.91
C ILE A 627 -1.59 -21.11 -11.90
N ARG A 628 -2.61 -21.73 -11.29
CA ARG A 628 -3.90 -21.08 -11.05
C ARG A 628 -3.73 -19.79 -10.26
N ALA A 629 -2.99 -19.83 -9.15
CA ALA A 629 -2.74 -18.62 -8.36
C ALA A 629 -2.07 -17.47 -9.14
N VAL A 630 -1.34 -17.79 -10.22
CA VAL A 630 -0.64 -16.81 -11.06
C VAL A 630 -1.52 -16.31 -12.21
N LEU A 631 -2.23 -17.20 -12.89
CA LEU A 631 -2.95 -16.88 -14.14
C LEU A 631 -4.45 -16.68 -13.97
N GLU A 632 -5.04 -17.07 -12.83
CA GLU A 632 -6.48 -16.96 -12.59
C GLU A 632 -7.02 -15.55 -12.85
N PRO A 633 -6.39 -14.44 -12.37
CA PRO A 633 -6.91 -13.11 -12.65
C PRO A 633 -6.97 -12.78 -14.15
N LEU A 634 -5.95 -13.17 -14.92
CA LEU A 634 -5.87 -12.93 -16.37
C LEU A 634 -6.90 -13.77 -17.13
N ILE A 635 -7.07 -15.03 -16.73
CA ILE A 635 -8.03 -15.95 -17.37
C ILE A 635 -9.45 -15.52 -17.02
N ALA A 636 -9.73 -15.21 -15.76
CA ALA A 636 -11.05 -14.76 -15.30
C ALA A 636 -11.49 -13.47 -16.01
N SER A 637 -10.57 -12.50 -16.18
CA SER A 637 -10.91 -11.24 -16.85
C SER A 637 -11.26 -11.41 -18.33
N HIS A 638 -10.68 -12.41 -19.01
CA HIS A 638 -10.85 -12.61 -20.45
C HIS A 638 -11.95 -13.63 -20.79
N PHE A 639 -11.96 -14.76 -20.09
CA PHE A 639 -12.87 -15.88 -20.36
C PHE A 639 -14.06 -15.95 -19.41
N GLY A 640 -13.99 -15.28 -18.26
CA GLY A 640 -14.97 -15.38 -17.17
C GLY A 640 -14.60 -16.43 -16.13
N GLU A 641 -15.18 -16.30 -14.93
CA GLU A 641 -14.87 -17.16 -13.79
C GLU A 641 -15.43 -18.59 -13.93
N SER A 642 -16.49 -18.76 -14.73
CA SER A 642 -17.23 -20.04 -14.87
C SER A 642 -16.37 -21.19 -15.42
N ILE A 643 -15.32 -20.88 -16.17
CA ILE A 643 -14.47 -21.92 -16.79
C ILE A 643 -13.30 -22.36 -15.91
N LEU A 644 -12.98 -21.62 -14.83
CA LEU A 644 -11.73 -21.77 -14.09
C LEU A 644 -11.56 -23.18 -13.52
N ASP A 645 -12.58 -23.71 -12.84
CA ASP A 645 -12.48 -25.02 -12.19
C ASP A 645 -12.31 -26.15 -13.21
N VAL A 646 -13.06 -26.10 -14.31
CA VAL A 646 -12.97 -27.10 -15.39
C VAL A 646 -11.62 -27.00 -16.09
N LEU A 647 -11.18 -25.78 -16.41
CA LEU A 647 -9.90 -25.50 -17.06
C LEU A 647 -8.74 -26.05 -16.22
N PHE A 648 -8.66 -25.69 -14.94
CA PHE A 648 -7.53 -26.09 -14.09
C PHE A 648 -7.57 -27.58 -13.72
N SER A 649 -8.75 -28.21 -13.74
CA SER A 649 -8.86 -29.67 -13.63
C SER A 649 -8.30 -30.39 -14.86
N ARG A 650 -8.61 -29.90 -16.07
CA ARG A 650 -8.04 -30.43 -17.32
C ARG A 650 -6.55 -30.18 -17.42
N PHE A 651 -6.12 -28.98 -17.03
CA PHE A 651 -4.71 -28.65 -16.95
C PHE A 651 -3.96 -29.59 -16.01
N ALA A 652 -4.48 -29.88 -14.82
CA ALA A 652 -3.88 -30.84 -13.89
C ALA A 652 -3.71 -32.23 -14.52
N ARG A 653 -4.70 -32.70 -15.29
CA ARG A 653 -4.63 -33.97 -16.04
C ARG A 653 -3.56 -33.93 -17.13
N ASN A 654 -3.50 -32.84 -17.90
CA ASN A 654 -2.50 -32.65 -18.95
C ASN A 654 -1.07 -32.64 -18.36
N VAL A 655 -0.87 -31.97 -17.21
CA VAL A 655 0.41 -31.98 -16.47
C VAL A 655 0.72 -33.38 -15.94
N THR A 656 -0.26 -34.10 -15.40
CA THR A 656 -0.06 -35.48 -14.92
C THR A 656 0.48 -36.38 -16.03
N GLN A 657 -0.19 -36.40 -17.19
CA GLN A 657 0.22 -37.18 -18.37
C GLN A 657 1.60 -36.77 -18.90
N HIS A 658 1.96 -35.50 -18.70
CA HIS A 658 3.27 -34.99 -19.05
C HIS A 658 4.36 -35.55 -18.14
N LEU A 659 4.14 -35.47 -16.83
CA LEU A 659 5.08 -35.87 -15.79
C LEU A 659 5.32 -37.38 -15.77
N GLU A 660 4.36 -38.18 -16.22
CA GLU A 660 4.54 -39.63 -16.46
C GLU A 660 5.60 -39.95 -17.53
N LYS A 661 5.77 -39.05 -18.50
CA LYS A 661 6.68 -39.26 -19.64
C LYS A 661 8.03 -38.60 -19.44
N ARG A 662 8.05 -37.42 -18.80
CA ARG A 662 9.27 -36.63 -18.61
C ARG A 662 9.15 -35.70 -17.42
N LYS A 663 10.28 -35.42 -16.78
CA LYS A 663 10.35 -34.51 -15.64
C LYS A 663 10.11 -33.06 -16.08
N GLY A 664 9.22 -32.37 -15.39
CA GLY A 664 8.93 -30.95 -15.62
C GLY A 664 9.88 -30.08 -14.80
N LYS A 665 10.67 -29.24 -15.48
CA LYS A 665 11.58 -28.28 -14.85
C LYS A 665 11.34 -26.88 -15.39
N HIS A 666 11.68 -25.87 -14.60
CA HIS A 666 11.80 -24.49 -15.05
C HIS A 666 13.21 -23.99 -14.78
N SER A 667 13.68 -23.07 -15.62
CA SER A 667 15.01 -22.48 -15.54
C SER A 667 14.89 -21.08 -14.98
N VAL A 668 15.74 -20.74 -14.03
CA VAL A 668 15.77 -19.45 -13.37
C VAL A 668 17.14 -18.84 -13.58
N ILE A 669 17.17 -17.67 -14.20
CA ILE A 669 18.41 -16.88 -14.27
C ILE A 669 18.56 -16.12 -12.96
N VAL A 670 19.79 -16.05 -12.46
CA VAL A 670 20.17 -15.22 -11.32
C VAL A 670 21.32 -14.32 -11.76
N LEU A 671 21.18 -13.03 -11.50
CA LEU A 671 22.07 -11.98 -12.00
C LEU A 671 22.36 -10.95 -10.89
N SER A 672 23.64 -10.66 -10.64
CA SER A 672 24.08 -9.51 -9.84
C SER A 672 24.78 -8.50 -10.72
N LEU A 673 24.36 -7.24 -10.56
CA LEU A 673 24.85 -6.09 -11.30
C LEU A 673 25.35 -5.01 -10.34
N SER A 674 26.47 -4.38 -10.69
CA SER A 674 26.93 -3.15 -10.06
C SER A 674 26.77 -1.97 -11.02
N LYS A 675 26.30 -0.83 -10.51
CA LYS A 675 26.23 0.42 -11.30
C LYS A 675 27.64 0.81 -11.74
N ARG A 676 27.86 1.02 -13.04
CA ARG A 676 29.15 1.52 -13.53
C ARG A 676 29.37 2.96 -13.08
N LYS A 677 30.60 3.24 -12.65
CA LYS A 677 31.08 4.60 -12.44
C LYS A 677 31.26 5.24 -13.83
N ASN A 678 30.57 6.35 -14.07
CA ASN A 678 30.86 7.21 -15.23
C ASN A 678 32.10 8.04 -14.95
#